data_AF-A0A552WWW7-F1
#
_entry.id   AF-A0A552WWW7-F1
#
_cell.length_a   1.000
_cell.length_b   1.000
_cell.length_c   1.000
_cell.angle_alpha   90.00
_cell.angle_beta   90.00
_cell.angle_gamma   90.00
#
_symmetry.space_group_name_H-M   'P 1'
#
loop_
_entity.id
_entity.type
_entity.pdbx_description
1 polymer ?
#
loop_
_entity_poly.entity_id
_entity_poly.type
_entity_poly.pdbx_seq_one_letter_code
_entity_poly.pdbx_strand_id
1 'polypeptide(L)'
;MGTVAGVRGRPDTLVYPSPTTARFVLLVLAILAGGLYVGSWTHTLLEGEAWQQQVTSCSTVPAADPLQQQATFERCTAAVERRRAAYSAGGAAATLVGGGVVLLAVPVVLERRRRLRPLPPRLARAGLRAAQLAAEQGLRRPPRLMLGGATQRDAFSYGVPGAYRVALPPKAALRPGDSALFDPLVRHELAHVRHHDVALAWLARSVWYAFIPILLVPVAISLAREDLGVTLDYSWRAALVLTVVRLVANAVLRAREHDADLAAARGDDARRRDLGALLSTLGPGSRPSLWGRLRAQHPTVAQRLVVLEDPTAACRPTAVDGLTAAFLAAAVAPVLRNTATPALTGSGNVDLSTLFASTVAGAILGVAVGLGLWRAALFARFSGRPPRPAPVALAVAAGLVLGGALSLGQVGTVSGIGPDNPLTVLVQGLAGLGATAVVAGLGEVWADAAPNVPSARVHWVAALLTSAVVFSVAVWTASRLVDTLDAGGGAFALVALTNLDSPWLVTVTALALPATTALVLRGHGTGSRAPAWAVELGDRPAWLVGPGPGPAGPLMVGLGAGLAGAAVIVAFRLLAGPGGTGGEQLARYFGYVLVGAAAAAAAMVAMGLAGGVRAVGAALVALPVAGLTPLAGFLVMNTALGGDLTRTFGQPLLVRPLGAGLMLALLVAGVGLLPVRRVAVPARSLLAATLAVALSATALGGRTVLTSNPVDLAAELADVQDDLDAQAYAGQVALPLMRQFEAVGAAQERLRSTDPVSPAAQAARLREEVLVPLTAMQAQARTYDPPDERVAAVHGLVVQALAQLTEGTRLAADAVEHQDAATLATANELLSAGTALRARWLAAVTDLTGS
;
A
#
# COMPACT_ATOMS: atom_id res chain seq x y z
N MET A 1 41.41 -32.75 22.31
CA MET A 1 40.11 -32.30 22.85
C MET A 1 39.00 -32.99 22.07
N GLY A 2 38.54 -34.15 22.55
CA GLY A 2 37.42 -34.87 21.94
C GLY A 2 36.11 -34.15 22.27
N THR A 3 35.50 -33.51 21.28
CA THR A 3 34.16 -32.96 21.42
C THR A 3 33.18 -34.12 21.45
N VAL A 4 32.74 -34.52 22.64
CA VAL A 4 31.47 -35.24 22.81
C VAL A 4 30.44 -34.43 22.06
N ALA A 5 29.92 -34.98 20.97
CA ALA A 5 28.89 -34.36 20.14
C ALA A 5 27.58 -34.37 20.93
N GLY A 6 27.49 -33.51 21.96
CA GLY A 6 26.25 -33.20 22.64
C GLY A 6 25.25 -32.72 21.60
N VAL A 7 24.06 -33.32 21.61
CA VAL A 7 22.94 -32.97 20.73
C VAL A 7 22.68 -31.48 20.90
N ARG A 8 23.14 -30.66 19.94
CA ARG A 8 22.86 -29.22 19.94
C ARG A 8 21.35 -29.04 19.89
N GLY A 9 20.82 -28.21 20.79
CA GLY A 9 19.38 -27.94 20.84
C GLY A 9 18.83 -27.52 19.48
N ARG A 10 17.84 -28.28 18.97
CA ARG A 10 17.19 -28.02 17.69
C ARG A 10 16.18 -26.88 17.86
N PRO A 11 16.18 -25.83 17.00
CA PRO A 11 15.24 -24.73 17.12
C PRO A 11 13.81 -25.12 16.73
N ASP A 12 12.82 -24.78 17.55
CA ASP A 12 11.40 -24.89 17.21
C ASP A 12 10.94 -23.62 16.48
N THR A 13 10.95 -23.65 15.15
CA THR A 13 10.59 -22.49 14.32
C THR A 13 9.08 -22.30 14.17
N LEU A 14 8.27 -23.29 14.58
CA LEU A 14 6.81 -23.28 14.49
C LEU A 14 6.14 -22.58 15.68
N VAL A 15 6.92 -22.11 16.67
CA VAL A 15 6.39 -21.29 17.77
C VAL A 15 6.01 -19.87 17.36
N TYR A 16 6.46 -19.42 16.18
CA TYR A 16 6.03 -18.19 15.55
C TYR A 16 4.91 -18.46 14.54
N PRO A 17 4.00 -17.49 14.31
CA PRO A 17 3.05 -17.59 13.20
C PRO A 17 3.80 -17.87 11.91
N SER A 18 3.33 -18.86 11.17
CA SER A 18 4.07 -19.38 10.05
C SER A 18 4.08 -18.37 8.89
N PRO A 19 5.11 -18.42 8.01
CA PRO A 19 5.16 -17.57 6.83
C PRO A 19 3.92 -17.72 5.94
N THR A 20 3.27 -18.89 5.98
CA THR A 20 2.07 -19.23 5.23
C THR A 20 0.87 -18.40 5.67
N THR A 21 0.66 -18.26 6.99
CA THR A 21 -0.45 -17.49 7.55
C THR A 21 -0.39 -16.03 7.10
N ALA A 22 0.80 -15.43 7.21
CA ALA A 22 1.02 -14.04 6.84
C ALA A 22 0.72 -13.77 5.35
N ARG A 23 1.24 -14.62 4.46
CA ARG A 23 1.00 -14.49 3.02
C ARG A 23 -0.46 -14.79 2.62
N PHE A 24 -1.16 -15.60 3.40
CA PHE A 24 -2.59 -15.85 3.17
C PHE A 24 -3.44 -14.62 3.51
N VAL A 25 -3.18 -13.97 4.65
CA VAL A 25 -3.85 -12.71 5.02
C VAL A 25 -3.62 -11.66 3.93
N LEU A 26 -2.38 -11.54 3.44
CA LEU A 26 -2.03 -10.68 2.32
C LEU A 26 -2.85 -10.99 1.06
N LEU A 27 -2.95 -12.27 0.70
CA LEU A 27 -3.72 -12.72 -0.46
C LEU A 27 -5.20 -12.33 -0.33
N VAL A 28 -5.83 -12.59 0.81
CA VAL A 28 -7.23 -12.24 1.06
C VAL A 28 -7.44 -10.74 0.95
N LEU A 29 -6.62 -9.93 1.63
CA LEU A 29 -6.74 -8.48 1.60
C LEU A 29 -6.56 -7.89 0.19
N ALA A 30 -5.63 -8.42 -0.60
CA ALA A 30 -5.44 -8.01 -1.99
C ALA A 30 -6.67 -8.29 -2.87
N ILE A 31 -7.27 -9.48 -2.72
CA ILE A 31 -8.48 -9.86 -3.46
C ILE A 31 -9.67 -8.98 -3.05
N LEU A 32 -9.83 -8.71 -1.75
CA LEU A 32 -10.88 -7.82 -1.24
C LEU A 32 -10.73 -6.39 -1.73
N ALA A 33 -9.51 -5.86 -1.77
CA ALA A 33 -9.25 -4.55 -2.35
C ALA A 33 -9.58 -4.52 -3.84
N GLY A 34 -9.25 -5.57 -4.59
CA GLY A 34 -9.70 -5.71 -5.98
C GLY A 34 -11.24 -5.66 -6.10
N GLY A 35 -11.95 -6.31 -5.17
CA GLY A 35 -13.41 -6.22 -5.06
C GLY A 35 -13.92 -4.81 -4.74
N LEU A 36 -13.30 -4.12 -3.77
CA LEU A 36 -13.63 -2.72 -3.45
C LEU A 36 -13.49 -1.83 -4.68
N TYR A 37 -12.39 -1.98 -5.41
CA TYR A 37 -12.12 -1.23 -6.62
C TYR A 37 -13.14 -1.52 -7.73
N VAL A 38 -13.43 -2.80 -8.00
CA VAL A 38 -14.45 -3.19 -8.99
C VAL A 38 -15.82 -2.60 -8.65
N GLY A 39 -16.19 -2.59 -7.36
CA GLY A 39 -17.40 -1.95 -6.90
C GLY A 39 -17.42 -0.45 -7.19
N SER A 40 -16.37 0.27 -6.78
CA SER A 40 -16.22 1.71 -7.06
C SER A 40 -16.28 2.03 -8.56
N TRP A 41 -15.62 1.22 -9.38
CA TRP A 41 -15.58 1.41 -10.83
C TRP A 41 -16.93 1.11 -11.49
N THR A 42 -17.64 0.10 -10.99
CA THR A 42 -19.04 -0.18 -11.41
C THR A 42 -19.96 0.99 -11.07
N HIS A 43 -19.78 1.66 -9.93
CA HIS A 43 -20.51 2.89 -9.62
C HIS A 43 -20.22 3.99 -10.65
N THR A 44 -18.95 4.25 -10.98
CA THR A 44 -18.59 5.25 -12.00
C THR A 44 -19.26 4.94 -13.33
N LEU A 45 -19.23 3.68 -13.77
CA LEU A 45 -19.85 3.30 -15.04
C LEU A 45 -21.37 3.40 -15.03
N LEU A 46 -22.06 3.15 -13.91
CA LEU A 46 -23.52 3.10 -13.87
C LEU A 46 -24.18 4.42 -13.45
N GLU A 47 -23.61 5.11 -12.46
CA GLU A 47 -24.17 6.28 -11.76
C GLU A 47 -23.29 7.53 -11.93
N GLY A 48 -22.20 7.45 -12.72
CA GLY A 48 -21.21 8.52 -12.84
C GLY A 48 -21.80 9.86 -13.27
N GLU A 49 -22.73 9.87 -14.24
CA GLU A 49 -23.35 11.12 -14.72
C GLU A 49 -24.19 11.80 -13.63
N ALA A 50 -25.04 11.03 -12.92
CA ALA A 50 -25.86 11.55 -11.84
C ALA A 50 -25.00 12.03 -10.66
N TRP A 51 -23.93 11.31 -10.35
CA TRP A 51 -22.95 11.73 -9.34
C TRP A 51 -22.28 13.04 -9.74
N GLN A 52 -21.82 13.18 -10.98
CA GLN A 52 -21.13 14.37 -11.47
C GLN A 52 -22.06 15.59 -11.45
N GLN A 53 -23.31 15.45 -11.91
CA GLN A 53 -24.32 16.51 -11.84
C GLN A 53 -24.54 16.99 -10.40
N GLN A 54 -24.65 16.06 -9.43
CA GLN A 54 -24.82 16.43 -8.03
C GLN A 54 -23.58 17.14 -7.46
N VAL A 55 -22.38 16.63 -7.73
CA VAL A 55 -21.13 17.23 -7.25
C VAL A 55 -20.95 18.65 -7.80
N THR A 56 -21.22 18.86 -9.09
CA THR A 56 -21.22 20.19 -9.72
C THR A 56 -22.25 21.13 -9.07
N SER A 57 -23.46 20.64 -8.78
CA SER A 57 -24.46 21.48 -8.10
C SER A 57 -24.04 21.90 -6.68
N CYS A 58 -23.19 21.09 -6.03
CA CYS A 58 -22.69 21.37 -4.69
C CYS A 58 -21.49 22.33 -4.68
N SER A 59 -20.70 22.41 -5.76
CA SER A 59 -19.54 23.29 -5.82
C SER A 59 -19.89 24.75 -6.06
N THR A 60 -21.09 25.03 -6.60
CA THR A 60 -21.56 26.39 -6.86
C THR A 60 -22.15 27.11 -5.64
N VAL A 61 -22.15 26.49 -4.46
CA VAL A 61 -22.66 27.10 -3.23
C VAL A 61 -21.64 28.12 -2.70
N PRO A 62 -21.92 29.43 -2.74
CA PRO A 62 -20.98 30.45 -2.30
C PRO A 62 -20.81 30.41 -0.78
N ALA A 63 -19.57 30.62 -0.31
CA ALA A 63 -19.26 30.81 1.10
C ALA A 63 -18.17 31.88 1.26
N ALA A 64 -18.22 32.65 2.34
CA ALA A 64 -17.28 33.74 2.61
C ALA A 64 -15.91 33.25 3.14
N ASP A 65 -15.84 32.01 3.63
CA ASP A 65 -14.64 31.39 4.21
C ASP A 65 -14.35 30.06 3.50
N PRO A 66 -13.12 29.83 2.97
CA PRO A 66 -12.73 28.59 2.33
C PRO A 66 -12.97 27.33 3.17
N LEU A 67 -12.75 27.41 4.49
CA LEU A 67 -12.99 26.26 5.38
C LEU A 67 -14.49 25.96 5.51
N GLN A 68 -15.32 27.00 5.57
CA GLN A 68 -16.78 26.86 5.55
C GLN A 68 -17.28 26.37 4.19
N GLN A 69 -16.66 26.79 3.09
CA GLN A 69 -16.97 26.31 1.74
C GLN A 69 -16.73 24.80 1.64
N GLN A 70 -15.54 24.34 2.04
CA GLN A 70 -15.18 22.93 2.06
C GLN A 70 -16.16 22.12 2.93
N ALA A 71 -16.46 22.57 4.15
CA ALA A 71 -17.40 21.89 5.04
C ALA A 71 -18.83 21.85 4.49
N THR A 72 -19.23 22.84 3.69
CA THR A 72 -20.56 22.89 3.05
C THR A 72 -20.61 21.96 1.84
N PHE A 73 -19.56 21.96 1.01
CA PHE A 73 -19.38 21.05 -0.11
C PHE A 73 -19.40 19.58 0.34
N GLU A 74 -18.64 19.24 1.39
CA GLU A 74 -18.62 17.88 1.95
C GLU A 74 -19.99 17.43 2.44
N ARG A 75 -20.74 18.32 3.13
CA ARG A 75 -22.09 17.99 3.59
C ARG A 75 -23.06 17.78 2.43
N CYS A 76 -22.97 18.59 1.38
CA CYS A 76 -23.82 18.49 0.20
C CYS A 76 -23.57 17.18 -0.59
N THR A 77 -22.30 16.80 -0.77
CA THR A 77 -21.90 15.61 -1.55
C THR A 77 -21.98 14.30 -0.77
N ALA A 78 -22.12 14.35 0.56
CA ALA A 78 -22.09 13.18 1.43
C ALA A 78 -23.02 12.03 1.03
N ALA A 79 -24.23 12.33 0.52
CA ALA A 79 -25.20 11.29 0.15
C ALA A 79 -24.77 10.47 -1.07
N VAL A 80 -24.29 11.15 -2.13
CA VAL A 80 -23.82 10.48 -3.35
C VAL A 80 -22.48 9.78 -3.12
N GLU A 81 -21.61 10.35 -2.28
CA GLU A 81 -20.35 9.72 -1.88
C GLU A 81 -20.56 8.43 -1.06
N ARG A 82 -21.52 8.42 -0.13
CA ARG A 82 -21.87 7.18 0.60
C ARG A 82 -22.44 6.11 -0.31
N ARG A 83 -23.17 6.48 -1.37
CA ARG A 83 -23.62 5.52 -2.40
C ARG A 83 -22.42 4.91 -3.10
N ARG A 84 -21.43 5.70 -3.52
CA ARG A 84 -20.17 5.21 -4.08
C ARG A 84 -19.46 4.21 -3.15
N ALA A 85 -19.34 4.54 -1.86
CA ALA A 85 -18.77 3.62 -0.87
C ALA A 85 -19.56 2.31 -0.73
N ALA A 86 -20.90 2.35 -0.83
CA ALA A 86 -21.75 1.17 -0.76
C ALA A 86 -21.51 0.22 -1.96
N TYR A 87 -21.31 0.77 -3.16
CA TYR A 87 -20.90 -0.03 -4.33
C TYR A 87 -19.54 -0.69 -4.11
N SER A 88 -18.54 0.04 -3.61
CA SER A 88 -17.24 -0.53 -3.26
C SER A 88 -17.37 -1.68 -2.26
N ALA A 89 -18.11 -1.47 -1.17
CA ALA A 89 -18.39 -2.51 -0.18
C ALA A 89 -19.12 -3.72 -0.80
N GLY A 90 -20.07 -3.48 -1.72
CA GLY A 90 -20.77 -4.51 -2.49
C GLY A 90 -19.82 -5.36 -3.33
N GLY A 91 -18.84 -4.75 -3.99
CA GLY A 91 -17.83 -5.47 -4.77
C GLY A 91 -16.92 -6.35 -3.89
N ALA A 92 -16.52 -5.87 -2.70
CA ALA A 92 -15.79 -6.69 -1.73
C ALA A 92 -16.67 -7.84 -1.18
N ALA A 93 -17.94 -7.58 -0.90
CA ALA A 93 -18.89 -8.61 -0.46
C ALA A 93 -19.10 -9.68 -1.53
N ALA A 94 -19.30 -9.30 -2.80
CA ALA A 94 -19.39 -10.23 -3.92
C ALA A 94 -18.12 -11.09 -4.05
N THR A 95 -16.96 -10.50 -3.80
CA THR A 95 -15.67 -11.20 -3.79
C THR A 95 -15.58 -12.23 -2.66
N LEU A 96 -16.00 -11.89 -1.44
CA LEU A 96 -16.06 -12.83 -0.32
C LEU A 96 -17.02 -13.98 -0.60
N VAL A 97 -18.22 -13.68 -1.10
CA VAL A 97 -19.23 -14.68 -1.43
C VAL A 97 -18.72 -15.60 -2.54
N GLY A 98 -18.16 -15.06 -3.62
CA GLY A 98 -17.57 -15.84 -4.70
C GLY A 98 -16.43 -16.75 -4.23
N GLY A 99 -15.53 -16.23 -3.40
CA GLY A 99 -14.47 -17.02 -2.77
C GLY A 99 -15.01 -18.14 -1.86
N GLY A 100 -16.06 -17.85 -1.09
CA GLY A 100 -16.76 -18.82 -0.25
C GLY A 100 -17.43 -19.93 -1.05
N VAL A 101 -18.16 -19.59 -2.13
CA VAL A 101 -18.79 -20.56 -3.03
C VAL A 101 -17.73 -21.47 -3.66
N VAL A 102 -16.63 -20.91 -4.16
CA VAL A 102 -15.51 -21.69 -4.69
C VAL A 102 -14.94 -22.63 -3.64
N LEU A 103 -14.71 -22.14 -2.41
CA LEU A 103 -14.18 -22.96 -1.31
C LEU A 103 -15.09 -24.16 -0.98
N LEU A 104 -16.41 -23.96 -0.97
CA LEU A 104 -17.40 -25.00 -0.71
C LEU A 104 -17.56 -25.98 -1.88
N ALA A 105 -17.45 -25.50 -3.12
CA ALA A 105 -17.61 -26.32 -4.33
C ALA A 105 -16.39 -27.18 -4.63
N VAL A 106 -15.17 -26.68 -4.36
CA VAL A 106 -13.91 -27.34 -4.72
C VAL A 106 -13.81 -28.79 -4.24
N PRO A 107 -14.11 -29.15 -2.97
CA PRO A 107 -14.04 -30.54 -2.51
C PRO A 107 -14.92 -31.49 -3.34
N VAL A 108 -16.16 -31.10 -3.64
CA VAL A 108 -17.10 -31.92 -4.43
C VAL A 108 -16.61 -32.08 -5.87
N VAL A 109 -16.12 -30.99 -6.47
CA VAL A 109 -15.56 -31.01 -7.83
C VAL A 109 -14.31 -31.91 -7.89
N LEU A 110 -13.44 -31.86 -6.87
CA LEU A 110 -12.25 -32.71 -6.80
C LEU A 110 -12.61 -34.19 -6.64
N GLU A 111 -13.55 -34.53 -5.77
CA GLU A 111 -14.01 -35.91 -5.58
C GLU A 111 -14.52 -36.49 -6.90
N ARG A 112 -15.36 -35.74 -7.62
CA ARG A 112 -15.91 -36.14 -8.91
C ARG A 112 -14.82 -36.25 -9.99
N ARG A 113 -14.01 -35.20 -10.18
CA ARG A 113 -13.00 -35.15 -11.26
C ARG A 113 -11.85 -36.13 -11.06
N ARG A 114 -11.39 -36.34 -9.81
CA ARG A 114 -10.30 -37.28 -9.49
C ARG A 114 -10.80 -38.68 -9.12
N ARG A 115 -12.12 -38.91 -9.19
CA ARG A 115 -12.78 -40.18 -8.84
C ARG A 115 -12.36 -40.69 -7.46
N LEU A 116 -12.25 -39.78 -6.50
CA LEU A 116 -11.82 -40.11 -5.14
C LEU A 116 -12.95 -40.92 -4.47
N ARG A 117 -12.60 -42.05 -3.89
CA ARG A 117 -13.57 -42.91 -3.20
C ARG A 117 -13.22 -43.03 -1.72
N PRO A 118 -14.19 -43.17 -0.82
CA PRO A 118 -13.90 -43.52 0.56
C PRO A 118 -13.01 -44.77 0.63
N LEU A 119 -12.11 -44.82 1.61
CA LEU A 119 -11.23 -45.97 1.78
C LEU A 119 -12.06 -47.25 1.99
N PRO A 120 -11.90 -48.29 1.16
CA PRO A 120 -12.71 -49.52 1.28
C PRO A 120 -12.32 -50.33 2.52
N PRO A 121 -13.23 -51.16 3.09
CA PRO A 121 -12.98 -51.93 4.32
C PRO A 121 -11.72 -52.81 4.27
N ARG A 122 -11.38 -53.36 3.10
CA ARG A 122 -10.14 -54.15 2.89
C ARG A 122 -8.85 -53.38 3.19
N LEU A 123 -8.88 -52.05 3.21
CA LEU A 123 -7.76 -51.18 3.56
C LEU A 123 -7.92 -50.56 4.96
N ALA A 124 -8.77 -51.13 5.83
CA ALA A 124 -9.01 -50.62 7.18
C ALA A 124 -7.74 -50.45 8.01
N ARG A 125 -6.69 -51.26 7.79
CA ARG A 125 -5.38 -51.12 8.45
C ARG A 125 -4.75 -49.74 8.20
N ALA A 126 -4.82 -49.22 6.97
CA ALA A 126 -4.35 -47.87 6.67
C ALA A 126 -5.20 -46.80 7.37
N GLY A 127 -6.52 -47.02 7.45
CA GLY A 127 -7.46 -46.20 8.23
C GLY A 127 -7.07 -46.10 9.71
N LEU A 128 -6.86 -47.26 10.35
CA LEU A 128 -6.47 -47.36 11.75
C LEU A 128 -5.12 -46.72 12.02
N ARG A 129 -4.11 -47.00 11.17
CA ARG A 129 -2.77 -46.40 11.34
C ARG A 129 -2.80 -44.89 11.19
N ALA A 130 -3.50 -44.34 10.20
CA ALA A 130 -3.62 -42.90 10.05
C ALA A 130 -4.39 -42.24 11.21
N ALA A 131 -5.41 -42.90 11.75
CA ALA A 131 -6.13 -42.42 12.93
C ALA A 131 -5.22 -42.38 14.17
N GLN A 132 -4.34 -43.38 14.34
CA GLN A 132 -3.31 -43.38 15.37
C GLN A 132 -2.33 -42.21 15.18
N LEU A 133 -1.80 -42.02 13.97
CA LEU A 133 -0.91 -40.90 13.64
C LEU A 133 -1.60 -39.53 13.87
N ALA A 134 -2.90 -39.43 13.59
CA ALA A 134 -3.70 -38.23 13.86
C ALA A 134 -3.82 -37.96 15.37
N ALA A 135 -4.04 -39.00 16.18
CA ALA A 135 -4.05 -38.90 17.63
C ALA A 135 -2.66 -38.53 18.19
N GLU A 136 -1.57 -39.11 17.66
CA GLU A 136 -0.19 -38.73 17.99
C GLU A 136 0.09 -37.25 17.70
N GLN A 137 -0.48 -36.71 16.62
CA GLN A 137 -0.42 -35.28 16.30
C GLN A 137 -1.50 -34.45 17.01
N GLY A 138 -2.23 -35.00 17.99
CA GLY A 138 -3.19 -34.26 18.80
C GLY A 138 -4.40 -33.73 18.04
N LEU A 139 -4.77 -34.33 16.90
CA LEU A 139 -6.00 -33.98 16.18
C LEU A 139 -7.21 -34.52 16.94
N ARG A 140 -8.18 -33.65 17.24
CA ARG A 140 -9.43 -34.02 17.92
C ARG A 140 -10.27 -35.02 17.12
N ARG A 141 -10.21 -34.94 15.79
CA ARG A 141 -10.94 -35.81 14.86
C ARG A 141 -9.99 -36.19 13.71
N PRO A 142 -9.81 -37.48 13.40
CA PRO A 142 -9.01 -37.88 12.25
C PRO A 142 -9.71 -37.46 10.95
N PRO A 143 -8.99 -36.98 9.93
CA PRO A 143 -9.59 -36.68 8.64
C PRO A 143 -10.06 -37.95 7.95
N ARG A 144 -11.11 -37.85 7.12
CA ARG A 144 -11.62 -39.00 6.37
C ARG A 144 -10.61 -39.40 5.29
N LEU A 145 -10.19 -40.66 5.29
CA LEU A 145 -9.29 -41.16 4.25
C LEU A 145 -10.06 -41.51 2.97
N MET A 146 -9.46 -41.08 1.87
CA MET A 146 -9.96 -41.29 0.51
C MET A 146 -8.89 -42.01 -0.29
N LEU A 147 -9.31 -42.91 -1.18
CA LEU A 147 -8.44 -43.61 -2.11
C LEU A 147 -8.43 -42.86 -3.44
N GLY A 148 -7.23 -42.47 -3.89
CA GLY A 148 -7.01 -41.89 -5.21
C GLY A 148 -7.18 -42.87 -6.36
N GLY A 149 -7.32 -42.36 -7.58
CA GLY A 149 -7.26 -43.18 -8.80
C GLY A 149 -5.89 -43.83 -9.01
N ALA A 150 -5.82 -44.84 -9.89
CA ALA A 150 -4.59 -45.62 -10.13
C ALA A 150 -3.38 -44.79 -10.59
N THR A 151 -3.63 -43.64 -11.22
CA THR A 151 -2.59 -42.70 -11.71
C THR A 151 -2.13 -41.69 -10.66
N GLN A 152 -2.80 -41.61 -9.51
CA GLN A 152 -2.41 -40.70 -8.43
C GLN A 152 -1.12 -41.18 -7.77
N ARG A 153 -0.09 -40.32 -7.81
CA ARG A 153 1.23 -40.61 -7.24
C ARG A 153 1.40 -40.05 -5.83
N ASP A 154 0.81 -38.88 -5.58
CA ASP A 154 1.02 -38.14 -4.34
C ASP A 154 -0.20 -38.23 -3.43
N ALA A 155 0.04 -38.15 -2.12
CA ALA A 155 -1.03 -37.87 -1.17
C ALA A 155 -1.38 -36.37 -1.24
N PHE A 156 -2.60 -36.03 -0.85
CA PHE A 156 -2.97 -34.63 -0.63
C PHE A 156 -4.19 -34.51 0.29
N SER A 157 -4.24 -33.38 1.00
CA SER A 157 -5.34 -33.01 1.87
C SER A 157 -6.31 -32.03 1.19
N TYR A 158 -7.61 -32.19 1.42
CA TYR A 158 -8.66 -31.31 0.90
C TYR A 158 -9.90 -31.28 1.81
N GLY A 159 -10.80 -30.33 1.56
CA GLY A 159 -12.03 -30.14 2.34
C GLY A 159 -12.11 -28.77 3.01
N VAL A 160 -13.12 -28.63 3.87
CA VAL A 160 -13.44 -27.41 4.62
C VAL A 160 -13.13 -27.59 6.10
N PRO A 161 -12.97 -26.51 6.88
CA PRO A 161 -12.75 -26.62 8.33
C PRO A 161 -13.78 -27.54 9.00
N GLY A 162 -13.28 -28.52 9.77
CA GLY A 162 -14.10 -29.52 10.47
C GLY A 162 -14.48 -30.76 9.65
N ALA A 163 -14.31 -30.75 8.33
CA ALA A 163 -14.63 -31.86 7.43
C ALA A 163 -13.49 -32.16 6.45
N TYR A 164 -12.27 -32.26 6.96
CA TYR A 164 -11.08 -32.54 6.17
C TYR A 164 -11.01 -34.00 5.70
N ARG A 165 -10.39 -34.19 4.54
CA ARG A 165 -10.17 -35.47 3.88
C ARG A 165 -8.71 -35.57 3.44
N VAL A 166 -8.14 -36.77 3.50
CA VAL A 166 -6.79 -37.05 2.99
C VAL A 166 -6.91 -38.11 1.90
N ALA A 167 -6.52 -37.76 0.67
CA ALA A 167 -6.47 -38.69 -0.45
C ALA A 167 -5.11 -39.38 -0.48
N LEU A 168 -5.10 -40.70 -0.33
CA LEU A 168 -3.88 -41.53 -0.40
C LEU A 168 -3.71 -42.14 -1.79
N PRO A 169 -2.47 -42.19 -2.32
CA PRO A 169 -2.19 -42.96 -3.52
C PRO A 169 -2.35 -44.45 -3.21
N PRO A 170 -2.82 -45.29 -4.15
CA PRO A 170 -3.05 -46.71 -3.91
C PRO A 170 -1.83 -47.46 -3.35
N LYS A 171 -0.62 -47.11 -3.80
CA LYS A 171 0.63 -47.73 -3.32
C LYS A 171 0.85 -47.53 -1.82
N ALA A 172 0.61 -46.33 -1.29
CA ALA A 172 0.73 -46.06 0.14
C ALA A 172 -0.40 -46.74 0.92
N ALA A 173 -1.64 -46.65 0.42
CA ALA A 173 -2.80 -47.24 1.10
C ALA A 173 -2.72 -48.78 1.21
N LEU A 174 -2.03 -49.45 0.28
CA LEU A 174 -1.81 -50.91 0.30
C LEU A 174 -0.66 -51.35 1.21
N ARG A 175 0.21 -50.43 1.64
CA ARG A 175 1.41 -50.74 2.44
C ARG A 175 1.44 -49.99 3.78
N PRO A 176 0.39 -50.08 4.62
CA PRO A 176 0.39 -49.38 5.91
C PRO A 176 1.42 -49.92 6.91
N GLY A 177 1.99 -51.09 6.67
CA GLY A 177 3.06 -51.67 7.49
C GLY A 177 4.47 -51.19 7.10
N ASP A 178 4.62 -50.52 5.95
CA ASP A 178 5.88 -49.89 5.56
C ASP A 178 5.97 -48.52 6.24
N SER A 179 6.39 -48.51 7.51
CA SER A 179 6.43 -47.29 8.32
C SER A 179 7.37 -46.24 7.75
N ALA A 180 8.40 -46.63 7.00
CA ALA A 180 9.33 -45.72 6.34
C ALA A 180 8.68 -44.93 5.19
N LEU A 181 7.64 -45.49 4.55
CA LEU A 181 6.88 -44.83 3.49
C LEU A 181 5.58 -44.21 4.01
N PHE A 182 4.78 -44.97 4.75
CA PHE A 182 3.42 -44.61 5.13
C PHE A 182 3.38 -43.51 6.19
N ASP A 183 4.13 -43.69 7.27
CA ASP A 183 4.05 -42.78 8.42
C ASP A 183 4.53 -41.35 8.11
N PRO A 184 5.71 -41.11 7.50
CA PRO A 184 6.15 -39.74 7.19
C PRO A 184 5.22 -39.05 6.20
N LEU A 185 4.69 -39.78 5.20
CA LEU A 185 3.72 -39.26 4.24
C LEU A 185 2.43 -38.82 4.94
N VAL A 186 1.85 -39.69 5.78
CA VAL A 186 0.60 -39.38 6.48
C VAL A 186 0.81 -38.28 7.52
N ARG A 187 1.93 -38.27 8.26
CA ARG A 187 2.26 -37.18 9.20
C ARG A 187 2.36 -35.83 8.51
N HIS A 188 2.90 -35.77 7.29
CA HIS A 188 2.95 -34.56 6.48
C HIS A 188 1.54 -34.07 6.11
N GLU A 189 0.68 -34.96 5.62
CA GLU A 189 -0.71 -34.60 5.29
C GLU A 189 -1.52 -34.19 6.54
N LEU A 190 -1.30 -34.85 7.67
CA LEU A 190 -1.94 -34.49 8.94
C LEU A 190 -1.44 -33.15 9.48
N ALA A 191 -0.18 -32.77 9.21
CA ALA A 191 0.34 -31.46 9.59
C ALA A 191 -0.44 -30.32 8.90
N HIS A 192 -0.80 -30.48 7.62
CA HIS A 192 -1.67 -29.54 6.92
C HIS A 192 -3.05 -29.41 7.58
N VAL A 193 -3.64 -30.55 7.96
CA VAL A 193 -4.93 -30.59 8.65
C VAL A 193 -4.85 -29.89 10.01
N ARG A 194 -3.78 -30.14 10.77
CA ARG A 194 -3.51 -29.54 12.08
C ARG A 194 -3.29 -28.03 12.00
N HIS A 195 -2.60 -27.55 10.97
CA HIS A 195 -2.38 -26.13 10.74
C HIS A 195 -3.60 -25.40 10.14
N HIS A 196 -4.70 -26.12 9.86
CA HIS A 196 -5.90 -25.57 9.22
C HIS A 196 -5.64 -24.90 7.86
N ASP A 197 -4.55 -25.25 7.20
CA ASP A 197 -4.08 -24.59 5.98
C ASP A 197 -4.71 -25.17 4.70
N VAL A 198 -5.41 -26.31 4.80
CA VAL A 198 -5.98 -27.04 3.67
C VAL A 198 -6.98 -26.19 2.88
N ALA A 199 -7.95 -25.60 3.57
CA ALA A 199 -8.97 -24.76 2.97
C ALA A 199 -8.36 -23.52 2.29
N LEU A 200 -7.37 -22.93 2.97
CA LEU A 200 -6.65 -21.75 2.52
C LEU A 200 -5.82 -22.04 1.25
N ALA A 201 -5.16 -23.19 1.19
CA ALA A 201 -4.42 -23.64 0.01
C ALA A 201 -5.35 -23.86 -1.19
N TRP A 202 -6.53 -24.43 -0.97
CA TRP A 202 -7.54 -24.59 -2.03
C TRP A 202 -8.12 -23.25 -2.49
N LEU A 203 -8.36 -22.31 -1.57
CA LEU A 203 -8.74 -20.95 -1.94
C LEU A 203 -7.63 -20.29 -2.77
N ALA A 204 -6.37 -20.36 -2.34
CA ALA A 204 -5.24 -19.80 -3.07
C ALA A 204 -5.06 -20.41 -4.48
N ARG A 205 -5.34 -21.71 -4.63
CA ARG A 205 -5.31 -22.39 -5.93
C ARG A 205 -6.49 -22.00 -6.82
N SER A 206 -7.65 -21.75 -6.23
CA SER A 206 -8.91 -21.53 -6.94
C SER A 206 -9.34 -20.07 -7.01
N VAL A 207 -8.56 -19.14 -6.45
CA VAL A 207 -8.87 -17.69 -6.41
C VAL A 207 -9.23 -17.15 -7.80
N TRP A 208 -8.61 -17.66 -8.84
CA TRP A 208 -8.81 -17.24 -10.23
C TRP A 208 -10.24 -17.48 -10.71
N TYR A 209 -10.90 -18.53 -10.24
CA TYR A 209 -12.28 -18.83 -10.61
C TYR A 209 -13.29 -17.84 -9.99
N ALA A 210 -12.95 -17.22 -8.85
CA ALA A 210 -13.77 -16.20 -8.23
C ALA A 210 -13.37 -14.80 -8.72
N PHE A 211 -12.08 -14.51 -8.78
CA PHE A 211 -11.58 -13.16 -8.97
C PHE A 211 -11.58 -12.69 -10.43
N ILE A 212 -11.31 -13.58 -11.40
CA ILE A 212 -11.38 -13.18 -12.83
C ILE A 212 -12.78 -12.71 -13.21
N PRO A 213 -13.87 -13.46 -12.94
CA PRO A 213 -15.21 -12.99 -13.30
C PRO A 213 -15.53 -11.61 -12.73
N ILE A 214 -15.12 -11.35 -11.48
CA ILE A 214 -15.32 -10.06 -10.81
C ILE A 214 -14.54 -8.94 -11.51
N LEU A 215 -13.26 -9.17 -11.84
CA LEU A 215 -12.45 -8.21 -12.60
C LEU A 215 -12.97 -7.97 -14.03
N LEU A 216 -13.71 -8.91 -14.62
CA LEU A 216 -14.29 -8.76 -15.95
C LEU A 216 -15.61 -7.97 -15.95
N VAL A 217 -16.28 -7.81 -14.79
CA VAL A 217 -17.57 -7.10 -14.71
C VAL A 217 -17.48 -5.70 -15.29
N PRO A 218 -16.52 -4.84 -14.89
CA PRO A 218 -16.50 -3.48 -15.43
C PRO A 218 -16.09 -3.43 -16.90
N VAL A 219 -15.23 -4.34 -17.36
CA VAL A 219 -14.88 -4.44 -18.79
C VAL A 219 -16.13 -4.78 -19.61
N ALA A 220 -16.95 -5.70 -19.13
CA ALA A 220 -18.20 -6.05 -19.81
C ALA A 220 -19.19 -4.88 -19.85
N ILE A 221 -19.29 -4.09 -18.76
CA ILE A 221 -20.14 -2.89 -18.71
C ILE A 221 -19.61 -1.81 -19.67
N SER A 222 -18.29 -1.54 -19.66
CA SER A 222 -17.64 -0.59 -20.55
C SER A 222 -17.85 -0.96 -22.02
N LEU A 223 -17.67 -2.23 -22.39
CA LEU A 223 -17.94 -2.71 -23.75
C LEU A 223 -19.41 -2.56 -24.13
N ALA A 224 -20.35 -2.86 -23.23
CA ALA A 224 -21.78 -2.73 -23.48
C ALA A 224 -22.26 -1.27 -23.60
N ARG A 225 -21.51 -0.32 -23.03
CA ARG A 225 -21.77 1.13 -23.12
C ARG A 225 -20.93 1.85 -24.17
N GLU A 226 -20.08 1.11 -24.90
CA GLU A 226 -19.15 1.66 -25.89
C GLU A 226 -18.16 2.71 -25.33
N ASP A 227 -17.88 2.66 -24.02
CA ASP A 227 -16.94 3.56 -23.33
C ASP A 227 -15.59 2.86 -23.12
N LEU A 228 -14.70 2.99 -24.10
CA LEU A 228 -13.39 2.32 -24.11
C LEU A 228 -12.25 3.17 -23.53
N GLY A 229 -12.48 4.44 -23.18
CA GLY A 229 -11.42 5.43 -22.94
C GLY A 229 -10.39 4.99 -21.90
N VAL A 230 -10.85 4.37 -20.81
CA VAL A 230 -9.99 3.88 -19.72
C VAL A 230 -9.92 2.35 -19.62
N THR A 231 -10.59 1.65 -20.53
CA THR A 231 -10.70 0.18 -20.48
C THR A 231 -9.34 -0.49 -20.65
N LEU A 232 -8.48 0.05 -21.52
CA LEU A 232 -7.12 -0.46 -21.71
C LEU A 232 -6.28 -0.28 -20.44
N ASP A 233 -6.30 0.91 -19.85
CA ASP A 233 -5.55 1.21 -18.62
C ASP A 233 -5.99 0.30 -17.46
N TYR A 234 -7.30 0.16 -17.27
CA TYR A 234 -7.87 -0.80 -16.33
C TYR A 234 -7.36 -2.23 -16.59
N SER A 235 -7.42 -2.69 -17.84
CA SER A 235 -7.20 -4.09 -18.20
C SER A 235 -5.77 -4.55 -17.90
N TRP A 236 -4.76 -3.72 -18.22
CA TRP A 236 -3.37 -4.09 -17.96
C TRP A 236 -3.04 -4.04 -16.46
N ARG A 237 -3.57 -3.06 -15.70
CA ARG A 237 -3.41 -2.99 -14.23
C ARG A 237 -4.09 -4.17 -13.54
N ALA A 238 -5.29 -4.54 -13.99
CA ALA A 238 -5.98 -5.72 -13.51
C ALA A 238 -5.18 -7.00 -13.78
N ALA A 239 -4.61 -7.15 -14.99
CA ALA A 239 -3.74 -8.27 -15.35
C ALA A 239 -2.46 -8.33 -14.48
N LEU A 240 -1.88 -7.17 -14.15
CA LEU A 240 -0.73 -7.08 -13.25
C LEU A 240 -1.07 -7.51 -11.82
N VAL A 241 -2.13 -6.95 -11.23
CA VAL A 241 -2.59 -7.33 -9.87
C VAL A 241 -2.87 -8.83 -9.82
N LEU A 242 -3.56 -9.35 -10.84
CA LEU A 242 -3.85 -10.76 -10.98
C LEU A 242 -2.56 -11.60 -11.06
N THR A 243 -1.55 -11.16 -11.81
CA THR A 243 -0.22 -11.80 -11.87
C THR A 243 0.47 -11.80 -10.51
N VAL A 244 0.47 -10.69 -9.77
CA VAL A 244 1.10 -10.62 -8.44
C VAL A 244 0.37 -11.52 -7.45
N VAL A 245 -0.97 -11.53 -7.47
CA VAL A 245 -1.81 -12.46 -6.70
C VAL A 245 -1.45 -13.91 -7.02
N ARG A 246 -1.13 -14.25 -8.29
CA ARG A 246 -0.64 -15.58 -8.69
C ARG A 246 0.66 -15.95 -7.97
N LEU A 247 1.60 -15.02 -7.98
CA LEU A 247 2.95 -15.22 -7.44
C LEU A 247 2.90 -15.38 -5.92
N VAL A 248 2.08 -14.58 -5.23
CA VAL A 248 1.83 -14.71 -3.80
C VAL A 248 1.16 -16.05 -3.50
N ALA A 249 0.13 -16.44 -4.23
CA ALA A 249 -0.51 -17.75 -4.06
C ALA A 249 0.49 -18.91 -4.24
N ASN A 250 1.39 -18.84 -5.23
CA ASN A 250 2.46 -19.83 -5.38
C ASN A 250 3.46 -19.81 -4.22
N ALA A 251 3.83 -18.64 -3.71
CA ALA A 251 4.72 -18.51 -2.57
C ALA A 251 4.10 -19.07 -1.28
N VAL A 252 2.80 -18.83 -1.05
CA VAL A 252 2.02 -19.45 0.04
C VAL A 252 2.09 -20.97 -0.05
N LEU A 253 1.79 -21.52 -1.24
CA LEU A 253 1.79 -22.97 -1.45
C LEU A 253 3.17 -23.58 -1.19
N ARG A 254 4.27 -22.92 -1.60
CA ARG A 254 5.63 -23.41 -1.32
C ARG A 254 6.00 -23.34 0.17
N ALA A 255 5.67 -22.23 0.84
CA ALA A 255 6.00 -22.04 2.25
C ALA A 255 5.27 -23.05 3.15
N ARG A 256 4.02 -23.37 2.80
CA ARG A 256 3.19 -24.34 3.52
C ARG A 256 3.82 -25.73 3.60
N GLU A 257 4.49 -26.16 2.54
CA GLU A 257 5.16 -27.47 2.49
C GLU A 257 6.33 -27.53 3.49
N HIS A 258 7.08 -26.43 3.65
CA HIS A 258 8.13 -26.35 4.66
C HIS A 258 7.57 -26.39 6.09
N ASP A 259 6.46 -25.70 6.35
CA ASP A 259 5.79 -25.73 7.65
C ASP A 259 5.31 -27.16 7.99
N ALA A 260 4.74 -27.86 6.99
CA ALA A 260 4.28 -29.24 7.15
C ALA A 260 5.44 -30.25 7.31
N ASP A 261 6.55 -30.05 6.60
CA ASP A 261 7.77 -30.86 6.77
C ASP A 261 8.33 -30.76 8.18
N LEU A 262 8.46 -29.54 8.70
CA LEU A 262 8.95 -29.29 10.04
C LEU A 262 8.01 -29.87 11.10
N ALA A 263 6.69 -29.75 10.90
CA ALA A 263 5.71 -30.34 11.81
C ALA A 263 5.69 -31.87 11.77
N ALA A 264 5.85 -32.48 10.58
CA ALA A 264 5.90 -33.93 10.42
C ALA A 264 7.19 -34.54 11.01
N ALA A 265 8.30 -33.80 10.94
CA ALA A 265 9.58 -34.17 11.53
C ALA A 265 9.69 -33.86 13.04
N ARG A 266 8.64 -33.27 13.65
CA ARG A 266 8.69 -32.80 15.03
C ARG A 266 8.72 -33.95 16.05
N GLY A 267 9.59 -33.82 17.05
CA GLY A 267 9.59 -34.62 18.28
C GLY A 267 10.75 -35.60 18.45
N ASP A 268 11.25 -36.26 17.40
CA ASP A 268 12.42 -37.15 17.50
C ASP A 268 13.22 -37.19 16.18
N ASP A 269 14.49 -37.60 16.26
CA ASP A 269 15.39 -37.69 15.10
C ASP A 269 15.03 -38.81 14.11
N ALA A 270 14.28 -39.83 14.56
CA ALA A 270 13.86 -40.93 13.67
C ALA A 270 12.85 -40.41 12.64
N ARG A 271 11.83 -39.66 13.07
CA ARG A 271 10.83 -39.04 12.19
C ARG A 271 11.46 -38.16 11.12
N ARG A 272 12.46 -37.35 11.49
CA ARG A 272 13.20 -36.53 10.53
C ARG A 272 13.94 -37.39 9.50
N ARG A 273 14.63 -38.45 9.94
CA ARG A 273 15.35 -39.36 9.03
C ARG A 273 14.39 -40.09 8.09
N ASP A 274 13.26 -40.56 8.60
CA ASP A 274 12.23 -41.25 7.80
C ASP A 274 11.65 -40.33 6.72
N LEU A 275 11.30 -39.09 7.08
CA LEU A 275 10.84 -38.09 6.11
C LEU A 275 11.93 -37.70 5.11
N GLY A 276 13.18 -37.53 5.56
CA GLY A 276 14.31 -37.25 4.67
C GLY A 276 14.58 -38.39 3.68
N ALA A 277 14.47 -39.65 4.14
CA ALA A 277 14.60 -40.83 3.30
C ALA A 277 13.49 -40.88 2.25
N LEU A 278 12.23 -40.68 2.66
CA LEU A 278 11.09 -40.60 1.75
C LEU A 278 11.30 -39.52 0.67
N LEU A 279 11.69 -38.31 1.07
CA LEU A 279 11.94 -37.22 0.12
C LEU A 279 13.08 -37.53 -0.85
N SER A 280 14.13 -38.20 -0.40
CA SER A 280 15.26 -38.60 -1.24
C SER A 280 14.86 -39.61 -2.32
N THR A 281 13.86 -40.46 -2.08
CA THR A 281 13.35 -41.39 -3.10
C THR A 281 12.66 -40.71 -4.28
N LEU A 282 12.20 -39.47 -4.13
CA LEU A 282 11.56 -38.70 -5.20
C LEU A 282 12.56 -38.19 -6.25
N GLY A 283 13.87 -38.28 -5.96
CA GLY A 283 14.96 -37.89 -6.84
C GLY A 283 15.16 -36.37 -6.94
N PRO A 284 16.38 -35.92 -7.29
CA PRO A 284 16.65 -34.53 -7.60
C PRO A 284 15.99 -34.21 -8.95
N GLY A 285 14.75 -33.70 -8.93
CA GLY A 285 14.09 -33.23 -10.15
C GLY A 285 14.97 -32.23 -10.92
N SER A 286 14.76 -32.13 -12.23
CA SER A 286 15.50 -31.20 -13.10
C SER A 286 15.50 -29.78 -12.53
N ARG A 287 16.64 -29.07 -12.63
CA ARG A 287 16.74 -27.68 -12.17
C ARG A 287 15.71 -26.83 -12.93
N PRO A 288 14.69 -26.27 -12.24
CA PRO A 288 13.66 -25.51 -12.91
C PRO A 288 14.25 -24.20 -13.46
N SER A 289 13.80 -23.78 -14.64
CA SER A 289 14.08 -22.44 -15.17
C SER A 289 13.59 -21.35 -14.21
N LEU A 290 14.03 -20.10 -14.39
CA LEU A 290 13.58 -18.97 -13.57
C LEU A 290 12.03 -18.86 -13.56
N TRP A 291 11.40 -18.92 -14.73
CA TRP A 291 9.94 -18.92 -14.86
C TRP A 291 9.29 -20.15 -14.24
N GLY A 292 9.94 -21.32 -14.36
CA GLY A 292 9.53 -22.54 -13.68
C GLY A 292 9.50 -22.37 -12.16
N ARG A 293 10.51 -21.70 -11.58
CA ARG A 293 10.58 -21.41 -10.14
C ARG A 293 9.46 -20.49 -9.68
N LEU A 294 9.14 -19.44 -10.45
CA LEU A 294 8.07 -18.51 -10.12
C LEU A 294 6.68 -19.17 -10.18
N ARG A 295 6.47 -20.08 -11.15
CA ARG A 295 5.21 -20.82 -11.32
C ARG A 295 5.07 -22.05 -10.43
N ALA A 296 6.17 -22.56 -9.87
CA ALA A 296 6.17 -23.76 -9.03
C ALA A 296 5.31 -23.58 -7.77
N GLN A 297 4.41 -24.54 -7.53
CA GLN A 297 3.54 -24.59 -6.36
C GLN A 297 4.17 -25.35 -5.19
N HIS A 298 5.20 -26.16 -5.44
CA HIS A 298 5.93 -26.93 -4.43
C HIS A 298 7.41 -26.51 -4.43
N PRO A 299 8.08 -26.52 -3.27
CA PRO A 299 9.53 -26.36 -3.20
C PRO A 299 10.23 -27.59 -3.80
N THR A 300 11.50 -27.44 -4.19
CA THR A 300 12.28 -28.58 -4.66
C THR A 300 12.61 -29.54 -3.52
N VAL A 301 12.84 -30.81 -3.82
CA VAL A 301 13.27 -31.82 -2.83
C VAL A 301 14.50 -31.35 -2.06
N ALA A 302 15.49 -30.78 -2.76
CA ALA A 302 16.69 -30.23 -2.13
C ALA A 302 16.39 -29.11 -1.13
N GLN A 303 15.44 -28.21 -1.43
CA GLN A 303 15.03 -27.15 -0.50
C GLN A 303 14.34 -27.74 0.74
N ARG A 304 13.49 -28.77 0.57
CA ARG A 304 12.83 -29.46 1.69
C ARG A 304 13.84 -30.15 2.60
N LEU A 305 14.80 -30.87 2.03
CA LEU A 305 15.89 -31.52 2.78
C LEU A 305 16.73 -30.51 3.56
N VAL A 306 17.11 -29.39 2.93
CA VAL A 306 17.85 -28.31 3.62
C VAL A 306 17.06 -27.75 4.81
N VAL A 307 15.75 -27.54 4.67
CA VAL A 307 14.90 -27.06 5.77
C VAL A 307 14.74 -28.10 6.88
N LEU A 308 14.68 -29.39 6.54
CA LEU A 308 14.61 -30.46 7.52
C LEU A 308 15.91 -30.59 8.34
N GLU A 309 17.06 -30.35 7.71
CA GLU A 309 18.38 -30.34 8.35
C GLU A 309 18.63 -29.05 9.15
N ASP A 310 18.28 -27.90 8.58
CA ASP A 310 18.42 -26.57 9.20
C ASP A 310 17.06 -25.85 9.19
N PRO A 311 16.25 -26.00 10.26
CA PRO A 311 14.96 -25.32 10.36
C PRO A 311 15.07 -23.79 10.25
N THR A 312 16.22 -23.21 10.58
CA THR A 312 16.44 -21.76 10.50
C THR A 312 16.43 -21.25 9.06
N ALA A 313 16.63 -22.13 8.06
CA ALA A 313 16.55 -21.77 6.65
C ALA A 313 15.14 -21.32 6.25
N ALA A 314 14.08 -21.91 6.82
CA ALA A 314 12.69 -21.53 6.56
C ALA A 314 12.30 -20.18 7.20
N CYS A 315 13.09 -19.69 8.15
CA CYS A 315 12.78 -18.46 8.88
C CYS A 315 13.15 -17.19 8.11
N ARG A 316 13.97 -17.28 7.06
CA ARG A 316 14.55 -16.13 6.38
C ARG A 316 13.57 -15.52 5.37
N PRO A 317 13.17 -14.25 5.53
CA PRO A 317 12.42 -13.56 4.50
C PRO A 317 13.29 -13.38 3.26
N THR A 318 12.69 -13.54 2.08
CA THR A 318 13.36 -13.32 0.79
C THR A 318 13.05 -11.95 0.22
N ALA A 319 13.85 -11.49 -0.75
CA ALA A 319 13.54 -10.27 -1.50
C ALA A 319 12.16 -10.35 -2.17
N VAL A 320 11.77 -11.51 -2.70
CA VAL A 320 10.44 -11.70 -3.33
C VAL A 320 9.32 -11.52 -2.32
N ASP A 321 9.50 -11.94 -1.07
CA ASP A 321 8.52 -11.73 -0.01
C ASP A 321 8.36 -10.23 0.30
N GLY A 322 9.48 -9.51 0.40
CA GLY A 322 9.47 -8.04 0.56
C GLY A 322 8.77 -7.34 -0.60
N LEU A 323 9.16 -7.67 -1.83
CA LEU A 323 8.62 -7.06 -3.06
C LEU A 323 7.11 -7.26 -3.17
N THR A 324 6.64 -8.50 -3.04
CA THR A 324 5.21 -8.83 -3.23
C THR A 324 4.33 -8.29 -2.11
N ALA A 325 4.78 -8.32 -0.86
CA ALA A 325 4.05 -7.74 0.26
C ALA A 325 3.94 -6.22 0.15
N ALA A 326 5.04 -5.54 -0.20
CA ALA A 326 5.06 -4.10 -0.35
C ALA A 326 4.29 -3.60 -1.57
N PHE A 327 4.42 -4.30 -2.71
CA PHE A 327 3.61 -4.03 -3.90
C PHE A 327 2.13 -4.08 -3.58
N LEU A 328 1.67 -5.16 -2.95
CA LEU A 328 0.26 -5.30 -2.62
C LEU A 328 -0.18 -4.29 -1.55
N ALA A 329 0.62 -4.04 -0.51
CA ALA A 329 0.28 -3.03 0.49
C ALA A 329 0.11 -1.63 -0.12
N ALA A 330 1.03 -1.22 -0.99
CA ALA A 330 0.95 0.07 -1.68
C ALA A 330 -0.14 0.11 -2.76
N ALA A 331 -0.40 -1.00 -3.46
CA ALA A 331 -1.48 -1.07 -4.45
C ALA A 331 -2.87 -1.02 -3.78
N VAL A 332 -3.01 -1.56 -2.58
CA VAL A 332 -4.25 -1.58 -1.80
C VAL A 332 -4.54 -0.24 -1.14
N ALA A 333 -3.51 0.51 -0.73
CA ALA A 333 -3.69 1.74 0.06
C ALA A 333 -4.56 2.81 -0.65
N PRO A 334 -4.33 3.18 -1.93
CA PRO A 334 -5.21 4.11 -2.65
C PRO A 334 -6.65 3.60 -2.75
N VAL A 335 -6.87 2.29 -2.96
CA VAL A 335 -8.21 1.72 -3.05
C VAL A 335 -8.96 1.83 -1.71
N LEU A 336 -8.27 1.58 -0.59
CA LEU A 336 -8.84 1.76 0.74
C LEU A 336 -9.16 3.22 1.02
N ARG A 337 -8.25 4.14 0.68
CA ARG A 337 -8.47 5.60 0.81
C ARG A 337 -9.66 6.04 -0.04
N ASN A 338 -9.71 5.65 -1.31
CA ASN A 338 -10.78 5.99 -2.26
C ASN A 338 -12.13 5.35 -1.89
N THR A 339 -12.15 4.38 -0.98
CA THR A 339 -13.39 3.84 -0.41
C THR A 339 -13.76 4.55 0.90
N ALA A 340 -12.78 4.75 1.78
CA ALA A 340 -12.99 5.33 3.10
C ALA A 340 -13.32 6.83 3.06
N THR A 341 -12.70 7.60 2.14
CA THR A 341 -13.03 9.02 1.94
C THR A 341 -14.52 9.19 1.61
N PRO A 342 -15.09 8.57 0.55
CA PRO A 342 -16.53 8.64 0.28
C PRO A 342 -17.42 8.23 1.46
N ALA A 343 -17.00 7.20 2.21
CA ALA A 343 -17.76 6.72 3.36
C ALA A 343 -17.79 7.73 4.52
N LEU A 344 -16.74 8.54 4.64
CA LEU A 344 -16.56 9.55 5.70
C LEU A 344 -16.93 10.98 5.24
N THR A 345 -17.25 11.20 3.96
CA THR A 345 -17.64 12.52 3.46
C THR A 345 -18.83 13.10 4.25
N GLY A 346 -18.68 14.36 4.67
CA GLY A 346 -19.66 15.08 5.49
C GLY A 346 -19.58 14.81 7.00
N SER A 347 -18.65 13.97 7.45
CA SER A 347 -18.42 13.71 8.89
C SER A 347 -17.40 14.64 9.55
N GLY A 348 -16.67 15.44 8.76
CA GLY A 348 -15.52 16.23 9.23
C GLY A 348 -14.28 15.40 9.60
N ASN A 349 -14.27 14.10 9.28
CA ASN A 349 -13.19 13.16 9.64
C ASN A 349 -12.56 12.50 8.41
N VAL A 350 -12.57 13.15 7.25
CA VAL A 350 -12.00 12.59 6.01
C VAL A 350 -10.50 12.27 6.15
N ASP A 351 -9.78 12.97 7.03
CA ASP A 351 -8.37 12.68 7.36
C ASP A 351 -8.13 11.28 7.95
N LEU A 352 -9.15 10.68 8.57
CA LEU A 352 -9.06 9.31 9.09
C LEU A 352 -8.97 8.28 7.95
N SER A 353 -9.35 8.62 6.71
CA SER A 353 -9.28 7.70 5.58
C SER A 353 -7.84 7.33 5.24
N THR A 354 -6.94 8.33 5.19
CA THR A 354 -5.51 8.12 4.96
C THR A 354 -4.90 7.34 6.12
N LEU A 355 -5.23 7.69 7.36
CA LEU A 355 -4.77 6.97 8.54
C LEU A 355 -5.20 5.49 8.51
N PHE A 356 -6.46 5.23 8.17
CA PHE A 356 -7.00 3.89 8.03
C PHE A 356 -6.28 3.09 6.93
N ALA A 357 -6.14 3.66 5.74
CA ALA A 357 -5.46 3.03 4.61
C ALA A 357 -4.00 2.70 4.94
N SER A 358 -3.26 3.65 5.51
CA SER A 358 -1.87 3.44 5.93
C SER A 358 -1.74 2.44 7.07
N THR A 359 -2.71 2.38 7.99
CA THR A 359 -2.73 1.40 9.08
C THR A 359 -2.93 -0.02 8.55
N VAL A 360 -3.85 -0.21 7.60
CA VAL A 360 -4.07 -1.52 6.98
C VAL A 360 -2.85 -1.94 6.15
N ALA A 361 -2.31 -1.04 5.33
CA ALA A 361 -1.09 -1.30 4.54
C ALA A 361 0.13 -1.60 5.44
N GLY A 362 0.28 -0.84 6.52
CA GLY A 362 1.32 -1.06 7.53
C GLY A 362 1.16 -2.38 8.27
N ALA A 363 -0.08 -2.77 8.62
CA ALA A 363 -0.37 -4.08 9.21
C ALA A 363 -0.03 -5.23 8.26
N ILE A 364 -0.37 -5.11 6.97
CA ILE A 364 0.01 -6.08 5.92
C ILE A 364 1.54 -6.28 5.91
N LEU A 365 2.30 -5.18 5.86
CA LEU A 365 3.77 -5.21 5.88
C LEU A 365 4.32 -5.75 7.20
N GLY A 366 3.74 -5.37 8.33
CA GLY A 366 4.12 -5.85 9.66
C GLY A 366 3.96 -7.37 9.79
N VAL A 367 2.85 -7.91 9.28
CA VAL A 367 2.58 -9.36 9.25
C VAL A 367 3.51 -10.09 8.28
N ALA A 368 3.64 -9.61 7.04
CA ALA A 368 4.34 -10.32 5.97
C ALA A 368 5.87 -10.19 6.03
N VAL A 369 6.36 -8.97 6.29
CA VAL A 369 7.80 -8.65 6.28
C VAL A 369 8.32 -8.55 7.70
N GLY A 370 7.66 -7.78 8.56
CA GLY A 370 8.15 -7.48 9.90
C GLY A 370 8.31 -8.73 10.77
N LEU A 371 7.27 -9.56 10.85
CA LEU A 371 7.33 -10.82 11.59
C LEU A 371 8.42 -11.77 11.04
N GLY A 372 8.63 -11.77 9.72
CA GLY A 372 9.68 -12.54 9.07
C GLY A 372 11.09 -12.08 9.48
N LEU A 373 11.33 -10.77 9.54
CA LEU A 373 12.61 -10.19 9.98
C LEU A 373 12.90 -10.47 11.45
N TRP A 374 11.90 -10.34 12.31
CA TRP A 374 12.02 -10.65 13.74
C TRP A 374 12.31 -12.13 13.98
N ARG A 375 11.60 -13.00 13.27
CA ARG A 375 11.86 -14.45 13.31
C ARG A 375 13.27 -14.77 12.82
N ALA A 376 13.72 -14.14 11.73
CA ALA A 376 15.08 -14.33 11.22
C ALA A 376 16.15 -13.87 12.23
N ALA A 377 15.95 -12.74 12.91
CA ALA A 377 16.84 -12.24 13.96
C ALA A 377 16.88 -13.18 15.18
N LEU A 378 15.72 -13.68 15.61
CA LEU A 378 15.62 -14.65 16.71
C LEU A 378 16.41 -15.94 16.39
N PHE A 379 16.13 -16.56 15.25
CA PHE A 379 16.75 -17.83 14.88
C PHE A 379 18.18 -17.70 14.33
N ALA A 380 18.63 -16.48 14.02
CA ALA A 380 20.05 -16.18 13.81
C ALA A 380 20.90 -16.50 15.04
N ARG A 381 20.33 -16.44 16.26
CA ARG A 381 21.03 -16.78 17.51
C ARG A 381 21.34 -18.27 17.65
N PHE A 382 20.54 -19.13 17.03
CA PHE A 382 20.82 -20.58 16.96
C PHE A 382 21.88 -20.91 15.91
N SER A 383 21.82 -20.27 14.74
CA SER A 383 22.72 -20.58 13.63
C SER A 383 24.06 -19.83 13.66
N GLY A 384 24.18 -18.79 14.49
CA GLY A 384 25.34 -17.89 14.52
C GLY A 384 25.50 -17.04 13.25
N ARG A 385 24.52 -17.07 12.33
CA ARG A 385 24.55 -16.35 11.06
C ARG A 385 23.72 -15.07 11.17
N PRO A 386 24.31 -13.88 11.04
CA PRO A 386 23.54 -12.63 11.14
C PRO A 386 22.50 -12.55 10.01
N PRO A 387 21.31 -11.97 10.26
CA PRO A 387 20.33 -11.76 9.21
C PRO A 387 20.86 -10.74 8.19
N ARG A 388 20.36 -10.86 6.96
CA ARG A 388 20.69 -9.97 5.84
C ARG A 388 19.44 -9.22 5.41
N PRO A 389 19.05 -8.12 6.08
CA PRO A 389 17.81 -7.41 5.78
C PRO A 389 17.88 -6.58 4.49
N ALA A 390 19.07 -6.22 4.00
CA ALA A 390 19.22 -5.29 2.87
C ALA A 390 18.48 -5.73 1.58
N PRO A 391 18.54 -7.00 1.12
CA PRO A 391 17.78 -7.43 -0.06
C PRO A 391 16.25 -7.33 0.14
N VAL A 392 15.77 -7.57 1.36
CA VAL A 392 14.35 -7.45 1.69
C VAL A 392 13.94 -5.98 1.71
N ALA A 393 14.76 -5.10 2.28
CA ALA A 393 14.49 -3.67 2.35
C ALA A 393 14.48 -3.00 0.96
N LEU A 394 15.44 -3.35 0.09
CA LEU A 394 15.44 -2.88 -1.31
C LEU A 394 14.20 -3.37 -2.06
N ALA A 395 13.79 -4.61 -1.82
CA ALA A 395 12.59 -5.15 -2.41
C ALA A 395 11.31 -4.51 -1.87
N VAL A 396 11.24 -4.16 -0.58
CA VAL A 396 10.13 -3.39 0.00
C VAL A 396 10.06 -2.00 -0.63
N ALA A 397 11.18 -1.30 -0.77
CA ALA A 397 11.24 -0.01 -1.47
C ALA A 397 10.69 -0.11 -2.91
N ALA A 398 11.23 -1.04 -3.70
CA ALA A 398 10.78 -1.25 -5.06
C ALA A 398 9.29 -1.64 -5.11
N GLY A 399 8.84 -2.47 -4.17
CA GLY A 399 7.44 -2.87 -4.06
C GLY A 399 6.53 -1.70 -3.74
N LEU A 400 6.87 -0.83 -2.79
CA LEU A 400 6.05 0.34 -2.46
C LEU A 400 5.91 1.28 -3.66
N VAL A 401 7.02 1.60 -4.33
CA VAL A 401 7.03 2.45 -5.53
C VAL A 401 6.17 1.84 -6.64
N LEU A 402 6.43 0.58 -6.99
CA LEU A 402 5.70 -0.09 -8.07
C LEU A 402 4.22 -0.30 -7.71
N GLY A 403 3.91 -0.61 -6.46
CA GLY A 403 2.53 -0.81 -6.01
C GLY A 403 1.72 0.49 -6.02
N GLY A 404 2.34 1.61 -5.61
CA GLY A 404 1.72 2.93 -5.65
C GLY A 404 1.43 3.37 -7.09
N ALA A 405 2.44 3.32 -7.96
CA ALA A 405 2.31 3.73 -9.37
C ALA A 405 1.36 2.84 -10.18
N LEU A 406 1.33 1.53 -9.88
CA LEU A 406 0.57 0.54 -10.64
C LEU A 406 -0.73 0.12 -9.94
N SER A 407 -1.18 0.87 -8.91
CA SER A 407 -2.43 0.62 -8.21
C SER A 407 -3.62 0.71 -9.17
N LEU A 408 -4.64 -0.12 -8.94
CA LEU A 408 -5.94 0.04 -9.60
C LEU A 408 -6.64 1.35 -9.21
N GLY A 409 -6.35 1.90 -8.03
CA GLY A 409 -6.90 3.18 -7.59
C GLY A 409 -6.41 4.40 -8.39
N GLN A 410 -5.47 4.19 -9.32
CA GLN A 410 -4.91 5.22 -10.22
C GLN A 410 -5.45 5.07 -11.67
N VAL A 411 -6.50 4.28 -11.88
CA VAL A 411 -7.10 4.18 -13.23
C VAL A 411 -7.80 5.49 -13.57
N GLY A 412 -7.52 6.01 -14.77
CA GLY A 412 -8.13 7.25 -15.28
C GLY A 412 -7.55 8.53 -14.69
N THR A 413 -6.47 8.47 -13.91
CA THR A 413 -5.67 9.66 -13.61
C THR A 413 -4.88 10.04 -14.86
N VAL A 414 -4.94 11.32 -15.28
CA VAL A 414 -4.45 11.84 -16.56
C VAL A 414 -2.92 11.73 -16.69
N SER A 415 -2.21 11.65 -15.56
CA SER A 415 -0.77 11.43 -15.53
C SER A 415 -0.42 9.98 -15.84
N GLY A 416 0.52 9.78 -16.77
CA GLY A 416 0.88 8.49 -17.37
C GLY A 416 1.39 7.43 -16.39
N ILE A 417 2.28 6.53 -16.86
CA ILE A 417 2.84 5.47 -15.99
C ILE A 417 3.83 6.11 -15.00
N GLY A 418 3.33 6.60 -13.86
CA GLY A 418 4.15 7.08 -12.77
C GLY A 418 3.63 8.35 -12.11
N PRO A 419 4.26 8.77 -11.01
CA PRO A 419 3.94 10.02 -10.33
C PRO A 419 4.45 11.23 -11.11
N ASP A 420 3.75 12.35 -10.99
CA ASP A 420 4.09 13.61 -11.65
C ASP A 420 5.41 14.20 -11.13
N ASN A 421 5.65 14.09 -9.82
CA ASN A 421 6.89 14.52 -9.20
C ASN A 421 7.85 13.34 -8.97
N PRO A 422 9.06 13.30 -9.55
CA PRO A 422 10.00 12.19 -9.37
C PRO A 422 10.49 12.02 -7.92
N LEU A 423 10.38 13.05 -7.07
CA LEU A 423 10.72 12.95 -5.65
C LEU A 423 9.79 12.01 -4.88
N THR A 424 8.57 11.78 -5.36
CA THR A 424 7.63 10.83 -4.76
C THR A 424 8.21 9.40 -4.76
N VAL A 425 8.88 9.00 -5.84
CA VAL A 425 9.57 7.71 -5.97
C VAL A 425 10.65 7.57 -4.91
N LEU A 426 11.44 8.64 -4.73
CA LEU A 426 12.49 8.69 -3.72
C LEU A 426 11.89 8.58 -2.30
N VAL A 427 10.87 9.36 -1.98
CA VAL A 427 10.22 9.37 -0.66
C VAL A 427 9.62 8.01 -0.33
N GLN A 428 8.85 7.40 -1.23
CA GLN A 428 8.26 6.08 -1.02
C GLN A 428 9.34 5.00 -0.85
N GLY A 429 10.39 5.04 -1.68
CA GLY A 429 11.52 4.13 -1.58
C GLY A 429 12.26 4.27 -0.24
N LEU A 430 12.60 5.50 0.17
CA LEU A 430 13.27 5.78 1.43
C LEU A 430 12.43 5.37 2.64
N ALA A 431 11.13 5.65 2.64
CA ALA A 431 10.21 5.23 3.70
C ALA A 431 10.18 3.71 3.84
N GLY A 432 10.10 2.96 2.73
CA GLY A 432 10.13 1.50 2.73
C GLY A 432 11.45 0.92 3.22
N LEU A 433 12.58 1.44 2.70
CA LEU A 433 13.93 1.04 3.09
C LEU A 433 14.15 1.24 4.58
N GLY A 434 13.84 2.43 5.08
CA GLY A 434 14.11 2.81 6.45
C GLY A 434 13.17 2.17 7.46
N ALA A 435 11.88 2.03 7.15
CA ALA A 435 10.96 1.24 7.98
C ALA A 435 11.43 -0.21 8.12
N THR A 436 11.87 -0.81 7.01
CA THR A 436 12.42 -2.18 7.03
C THR A 436 13.70 -2.27 7.85
N ALA A 437 14.59 -1.28 7.76
CA ALA A 437 15.80 -1.20 8.57
C ALA A 437 15.49 -1.06 10.06
N VAL A 438 14.55 -0.20 10.44
CA VAL A 438 14.10 -0.03 11.83
C VAL A 438 13.49 -1.32 12.36
N VAL A 439 12.60 -1.97 11.62
CA VAL A 439 11.95 -3.22 12.04
C VAL A 439 12.97 -4.36 12.18
N ALA A 440 13.93 -4.49 11.25
CA ALA A 440 15.01 -5.46 11.37
C ALA A 440 15.90 -5.17 12.59
N GLY A 441 16.21 -3.89 12.86
CA GLY A 441 17.00 -3.46 14.00
C GLY A 441 16.31 -3.74 15.33
N LEU A 442 15.01 -3.47 15.41
CA LEU A 442 14.17 -3.82 16.56
C LEU A 442 14.13 -5.33 16.78
N GLY A 443 14.01 -6.12 15.70
CA GLY A 443 14.07 -7.58 15.77
C GLY A 443 15.39 -8.09 16.36
N GLU A 444 16.52 -7.47 16.02
CA GLU A 444 17.83 -7.79 16.60
C GLU A 444 17.90 -7.44 18.11
N VAL A 445 17.43 -6.26 18.50
CA VAL A 445 17.41 -5.82 19.91
C VAL A 445 16.49 -6.70 20.76
N TRP A 446 15.33 -7.09 20.24
CA TRP A 446 14.39 -7.95 20.93
C TRP A 446 14.82 -9.42 20.96
N ALA A 447 15.46 -9.92 19.91
CA ALA A 447 16.04 -11.27 19.91
C ALA A 447 17.07 -11.43 21.05
N ASP A 448 17.81 -10.37 21.39
CA ASP A 448 18.74 -10.38 22.52
C ASP A 448 18.03 -10.47 23.89
N ALA A 449 16.78 -10.03 24.00
CA ALA A 449 15.98 -10.10 25.21
C ALA A 449 15.03 -11.31 25.27
N ALA A 450 14.96 -12.11 24.19
CA ALA A 450 14.08 -13.27 24.09
C ALA A 450 14.16 -14.26 25.27
N PRO A 451 15.31 -14.53 25.91
CA PRO A 451 15.40 -15.39 27.08
C PRO A 451 14.54 -14.93 28.27
N ASN A 452 14.28 -13.62 28.38
CA ASN A 452 13.47 -13.04 29.45
C ASN A 452 11.98 -12.98 29.13
N VAL A 453 11.58 -13.36 27.90
CA VAL A 453 10.18 -13.34 27.49
C VAL A 453 9.53 -14.67 27.89
N PRO A 454 8.42 -14.65 28.66
CA PRO A 454 7.85 -15.88 29.22
C PRO A 454 7.28 -16.83 28.18
N SER A 455 6.88 -16.34 27.00
CA SER A 455 6.32 -17.17 25.94
C SER A 455 6.61 -16.63 24.54
N ALA A 456 6.63 -17.54 23.56
CA ALA A 456 6.70 -17.18 22.14
C ALA A 456 5.58 -16.22 21.73
N ARG A 457 4.37 -16.39 22.30
CA ARG A 457 3.19 -15.58 21.97
C ARG A 457 3.37 -14.11 22.29
N VAL A 458 3.87 -13.80 23.49
CA VAL A 458 4.16 -12.42 23.88
C VAL A 458 5.21 -11.83 22.93
N HIS A 459 6.25 -12.60 22.59
CA HIS A 459 7.31 -12.13 21.70
C HIS A 459 6.79 -11.83 20.28
N TRP A 460 6.03 -12.73 19.67
CA TRP A 460 5.58 -12.53 18.29
C TRP A 460 4.42 -11.53 18.18
N VAL A 461 3.54 -11.41 19.19
CA VAL A 461 2.50 -10.38 19.22
C VAL A 461 3.14 -9.00 19.29
N ALA A 462 4.14 -8.82 20.15
CA ALA A 462 4.86 -7.56 20.23
C ALA A 462 5.63 -7.26 18.93
N ALA A 463 6.25 -8.27 18.31
CA ALA A 463 6.88 -8.14 16.99
C ALA A 463 5.91 -7.64 15.94
N LEU A 464 4.71 -8.25 15.90
CA LEU A 464 3.65 -7.92 14.96
C LEU A 464 3.15 -6.49 15.16
N LEU A 465 2.74 -6.13 16.38
CA LEU A 465 2.18 -4.80 16.68
C LEU A 465 3.21 -3.71 16.41
N THR A 466 4.45 -3.90 16.87
CA THR A 466 5.53 -2.94 16.66
C THR A 466 5.84 -2.76 15.17
N SER A 467 5.95 -3.86 14.42
CA SER A 467 6.21 -3.79 12.99
C SER A 467 5.06 -3.13 12.23
N ALA A 468 3.81 -3.47 12.57
CA ALA A 468 2.63 -2.87 11.97
C ALA A 468 2.60 -1.35 12.21
N VAL A 469 2.87 -0.89 13.42
CA VAL A 469 2.93 0.54 13.75
C VAL A 469 4.04 1.26 12.97
N VAL A 470 5.26 0.72 12.94
CA VAL A 470 6.39 1.33 12.21
C VAL A 470 6.08 1.44 10.71
N PHE A 471 5.58 0.37 10.09
CA PHE A 471 5.20 0.43 8.68
C PHE A 471 3.98 1.33 8.42
N SER A 472 3.03 1.40 9.36
CA SER A 472 1.87 2.29 9.22
C SER A 472 2.29 3.76 9.21
N VAL A 473 3.18 4.15 10.13
CA VAL A 473 3.74 5.51 10.16
C VAL A 473 4.56 5.77 8.90
N ALA A 474 5.35 4.81 8.41
CA ALA A 474 6.13 4.98 7.19
C ALA A 474 5.27 5.16 5.94
N VAL A 475 4.23 4.33 5.76
CA VAL A 475 3.28 4.45 4.65
C VAL A 475 2.50 5.75 4.76
N TRP A 476 2.05 6.12 5.96
CA TRP A 476 1.34 7.39 6.19
C TRP A 476 2.22 8.60 5.85
N THR A 477 3.47 8.58 6.29
CA THR A 477 4.46 9.63 5.99
C THR A 477 4.69 9.72 4.49
N ALA A 478 4.88 8.58 3.80
CA ALA A 478 5.09 8.55 2.37
C ALA A 478 3.87 9.07 1.61
N SER A 479 2.66 8.60 1.92
CA SER A 479 1.42 9.07 1.28
C SER A 479 1.21 10.56 1.48
N ARG A 480 1.39 11.08 2.71
CA ARG A 480 1.25 12.52 2.99
C ARG A 480 2.24 13.34 2.18
N LEU A 481 3.51 12.94 2.17
CA LEU A 481 4.56 13.65 1.43
C LEU A 481 4.33 13.59 -0.08
N VAL A 482 3.90 12.45 -0.62
CA VAL A 482 3.59 12.27 -2.04
C VAL A 482 2.46 13.21 -2.44
N ASP A 483 1.33 13.17 -1.73
CA ASP A 483 0.19 14.05 -1.98
C ASP A 483 0.61 15.53 -1.99
N THR A 484 1.47 15.94 -1.05
CA THR A 484 1.94 17.34 -0.97
C THR A 484 2.98 17.72 -2.01
N LEU A 485 3.82 16.76 -2.43
CA LEU A 485 4.82 16.95 -3.48
C LEU A 485 4.18 17.09 -4.86
N ASP A 486 3.11 16.33 -5.10
CA ASP A 486 2.32 16.41 -6.32
C ASP A 486 1.45 17.68 -6.33
N ALA A 487 0.94 18.13 -5.18
CA ALA A 487 0.12 19.34 -5.08
C ALA A 487 0.90 20.66 -5.17
N GLY A 488 2.11 20.74 -4.62
CA GLY A 488 2.85 22.02 -4.53
C GLY A 488 4.35 21.85 -4.28
N GLY A 489 4.92 20.73 -4.73
CA GLY A 489 6.35 20.49 -4.68
C GLY A 489 6.97 20.47 -3.28
N GLY A 490 8.23 20.89 -3.20
CA GLY A 490 9.03 20.79 -1.98
C GLY A 490 8.54 21.68 -0.84
N ALA A 491 7.95 22.83 -1.14
CA ALA A 491 7.44 23.77 -0.14
C ALA A 491 6.29 23.16 0.66
N PHE A 492 5.29 22.61 -0.05
CA PHE A 492 4.15 21.92 0.56
C PHE A 492 4.59 20.68 1.34
N ALA A 493 5.58 19.93 0.84
CA ALA A 493 6.15 18.81 1.57
C ALA A 493 6.79 19.23 2.91
N LEU A 494 7.50 20.36 2.95
CA LEU A 494 8.07 20.90 4.19
C LEU A 494 6.99 21.38 5.17
N VAL A 495 5.90 21.99 4.66
CA VAL A 495 4.73 22.33 5.47
C VAL A 495 4.08 21.06 6.03
N ALA A 496 3.93 20.02 5.23
CA ALA A 496 3.32 18.75 5.65
C ALA A 496 4.13 18.01 6.73
N LEU A 497 5.46 18.12 6.69
CA LEU A 497 6.35 17.60 7.74
C LEU A 497 6.18 18.33 9.07
N THR A 498 5.95 19.65 9.02
CA THR A 498 5.91 20.51 10.20
C THR A 498 4.51 20.68 10.77
N ASN A 499 3.48 20.57 9.94
CA ASN A 499 2.08 20.65 10.33
C ASN A 499 1.43 19.27 10.33
N LEU A 500 1.39 18.62 11.49
CA LEU A 500 0.75 17.33 11.70
C LEU A 500 -0.65 17.56 12.26
N ASP A 501 -1.67 17.58 11.39
CA ASP A 501 -3.05 17.86 11.80
C ASP A 501 -3.66 16.73 12.67
N SER A 502 -3.10 15.52 12.58
CA SER A 502 -3.42 14.38 13.46
C SER A 502 -2.16 13.85 14.16
N PRO A 503 -1.62 14.59 15.14
CA PRO A 503 -0.28 14.32 15.66
C PRO A 503 -0.24 13.10 16.58
N TRP A 504 -1.39 12.65 17.10
CA TRP A 504 -1.39 11.73 18.23
C TRP A 504 -0.82 10.35 17.88
N LEU A 505 -1.11 9.77 16.71
CA LEU A 505 -0.58 8.44 16.39
C LEU A 505 0.95 8.47 16.27
N VAL A 506 1.47 9.46 15.53
CA VAL A 506 2.92 9.57 15.29
C VAL A 506 3.65 9.97 16.57
N THR A 507 3.10 10.88 17.36
CA THR A 507 3.69 11.29 18.64
C THR A 507 3.64 10.16 19.68
N VAL A 508 2.52 9.45 19.81
CA VAL A 508 2.42 8.27 20.68
C VAL A 508 3.43 7.22 20.24
N THR A 509 3.57 6.99 18.93
CA THR A 509 4.59 6.07 18.39
C THR A 509 6.01 6.54 18.70
N ALA A 510 6.29 7.84 18.54
CA ALA A 510 7.58 8.46 18.81
C ALA A 510 7.97 8.42 20.30
N LEU A 511 7.02 8.13 21.21
CA LEU A 511 7.28 7.97 22.64
C LEU A 511 7.26 6.50 23.09
N ALA A 512 6.30 5.72 22.60
CA ALA A 512 6.11 4.33 22.98
C ALA A 512 7.23 3.41 22.44
N LEU A 513 7.67 3.61 21.19
CA LEU A 513 8.75 2.79 20.61
C LEU A 513 10.09 3.00 21.33
N PRO A 514 10.53 4.24 21.62
CA PRO A 514 11.76 4.46 22.39
C PRO A 514 11.67 3.89 23.82
N ALA A 515 10.54 4.09 24.51
CA ALA A 515 10.36 3.61 25.88
C ALA A 515 10.44 2.08 25.96
N THR A 516 9.72 1.38 25.08
CA THR A 516 9.76 -0.09 25.00
C THR A 516 11.15 -0.61 24.62
N THR A 517 11.84 0.05 23.68
CA THR A 517 13.21 -0.30 23.29
C THR A 517 14.19 -0.12 24.46
N ALA A 518 14.07 0.97 25.23
CA ALA A 518 14.91 1.22 26.39
C ALA A 518 14.73 0.17 27.50
N LEU A 519 13.49 -0.27 27.75
CA LEU A 519 13.18 -1.35 28.70
C LEU A 519 13.81 -2.68 28.27
N VAL A 520 13.73 -2.99 26.98
CA VAL A 520 14.31 -4.21 26.39
C VAL A 520 15.84 -4.19 26.50
N LEU A 521 16.49 -3.06 26.22
CA LEU A 521 17.93 -2.89 26.37
C LEU A 521 18.40 -3.00 27.83
N ARG A 522 17.55 -2.65 28.82
CA ARG A 522 17.87 -2.79 30.25
C ARG A 522 17.80 -4.23 30.76
N GLY A 523 16.89 -5.04 30.23
CA GLY A 523 16.73 -6.44 30.64
C GLY A 523 17.84 -7.38 30.15
N HIS A 524 18.91 -6.84 29.55
CA HIS A 524 19.88 -7.63 28.83
C HIS A 524 20.90 -8.32 29.75
N GLY A 525 20.75 -9.63 29.94
CA GLY A 525 21.64 -10.46 30.76
C GLY A 525 22.67 -11.24 29.93
N THR A 526 23.96 -11.03 30.22
CA THR A 526 25.04 -11.87 29.68
C THR A 526 24.99 -13.27 30.29
N GLY A 527 25.18 -14.32 29.49
CA GLY A 527 25.18 -15.71 29.98
C GLY A 527 23.83 -16.43 29.99
N SER A 528 22.80 -15.84 29.38
CA SER A 528 21.48 -16.47 29.25
C SER A 528 21.51 -17.73 28.37
N ARG A 529 20.66 -18.72 28.67
CA ARG A 529 20.39 -19.86 27.78
C ARG A 529 19.25 -19.53 26.82
N ALA A 530 19.16 -20.25 25.71
CA ALA A 530 18.04 -20.11 24.78
C ALA A 530 16.69 -20.28 25.50
N PRO A 531 15.65 -19.50 25.13
CA PRO A 531 14.34 -19.63 25.75
C PRO A 531 13.78 -21.03 25.52
N ALA A 532 13.19 -21.63 26.55
CA ALA A 532 12.68 -23.00 26.48
C ALA A 532 11.62 -23.16 25.37
N TRP A 533 10.82 -22.12 25.13
CA TRP A 533 9.82 -22.12 24.07
C TRP A 533 10.40 -22.08 22.65
N ALA A 534 11.70 -21.81 22.45
CA ALA A 534 12.34 -21.79 21.13
C ALA A 534 13.15 -23.05 20.80
N VAL A 535 13.20 -24.02 21.72
CA VAL A 535 13.95 -25.28 21.56
C VAL A 535 12.96 -26.42 21.43
N GLU A 536 13.05 -27.16 20.33
CA GLU A 536 12.22 -28.32 20.02
C GLU A 536 12.71 -29.57 20.78
N LEU A 537 14.02 -29.81 20.75
CA LEU A 537 14.67 -31.01 21.27
C LEU A 537 16.09 -30.67 21.74
N GLY A 538 16.56 -31.34 22.80
CA GLY A 538 17.92 -31.23 23.32
C GLY A 538 18.10 -30.13 24.37
N ASP A 539 19.34 -29.94 24.81
CA ASP A 539 19.67 -28.93 25.82
C ASP A 539 19.55 -27.52 25.26
N ARG A 540 19.16 -26.57 26.11
CA ARG A 540 19.10 -25.15 25.77
C ARG A 540 20.53 -24.62 25.54
N PRO A 541 20.92 -24.28 24.29
CA PRO A 541 22.26 -23.79 24.02
C PRO A 541 22.49 -22.42 24.68
N ALA A 542 23.76 -22.02 24.80
CA ALA A 542 24.10 -20.65 25.18
C ALA A 542 23.47 -19.67 24.18
N TRP A 543 22.83 -18.62 24.69
CA TRP A 543 22.19 -17.62 23.85
C TRP A 543 23.24 -16.65 23.31
N LEU A 544 23.43 -16.66 21.99
CA LEU A 544 24.34 -15.73 21.33
C LEU A 544 23.75 -14.32 21.38
N VAL A 545 24.46 -13.43 22.03
CA VAL A 545 24.10 -12.02 22.17
C VAL A 545 25.02 -11.20 21.28
N GLY A 546 24.45 -10.25 20.52
CA GLY A 546 25.27 -9.32 19.75
C GLY A 546 26.06 -8.36 20.67
N PRO A 547 27.31 -7.98 20.35
CA PRO A 547 28.02 -6.90 21.06
C PRO A 547 27.28 -5.59 20.83
N GLY A 548 26.56 -5.07 21.84
CA GLY A 548 25.63 -3.96 21.68
C GLY A 548 25.79 -2.90 22.75
N PRO A 549 25.58 -1.62 22.42
CA PRO A 549 25.54 -0.57 23.43
C PRO A 549 24.33 -0.81 24.33
N GLY A 550 24.54 -0.72 25.65
CA GLY A 550 23.43 -0.52 26.58
C GLY A 550 22.68 0.78 26.28
N PRO A 551 21.58 1.06 26.99
CA PRO A 551 20.71 2.22 26.71
C PRO A 551 21.44 3.58 26.81
N ALA A 552 22.54 3.66 27.57
CA ALA A 552 23.34 4.88 27.71
C ALA A 552 23.95 5.35 26.38
N GLY A 553 24.36 4.42 25.50
CA GLY A 553 24.99 4.78 24.22
C GLY A 553 24.07 5.62 23.32
N PRO A 554 22.88 5.11 22.96
CA PRO A 554 21.88 5.89 22.20
C PRO A 554 21.50 7.22 22.86
N LEU A 555 21.31 7.25 24.19
CA LEU A 555 20.98 8.48 24.91
C LEU A 555 22.07 9.55 24.76
N MET A 556 23.34 9.17 24.88
CA MET A 556 24.46 10.12 24.70
C MET A 556 24.57 10.63 23.27
N VAL A 557 24.31 9.78 22.27
CA VAL A 557 24.27 10.21 20.86
C VAL A 557 23.11 11.19 20.62
N GLY A 558 21.94 10.90 21.17
CA GLY A 558 20.77 11.76 21.06
C GLY A 558 20.99 13.12 21.73
N LEU A 559 21.54 13.12 22.95
CA LEU A 559 21.89 14.35 23.67
C LEU A 559 22.93 15.18 22.90
N GLY A 560 23.98 14.53 22.37
CA GLY A 560 25.01 15.21 21.57
C GLY A 560 24.45 15.90 20.31
N ALA A 561 23.61 15.18 19.55
CA ALA A 561 22.94 15.76 18.38
C ALA A 561 21.98 16.89 18.77
N GLY A 562 21.24 16.71 19.87
CA GLY A 562 20.29 17.68 20.36
C GLY A 562 20.93 18.97 20.90
N LEU A 563 22.05 18.87 21.63
CA LEU A 563 22.82 20.03 22.08
C LEU A 563 23.42 20.81 20.90
N ALA A 564 23.87 20.11 19.86
CA ALA A 564 24.32 20.74 18.62
C ALA A 564 23.19 21.52 17.93
N GLY A 565 22.00 20.93 17.83
CA GLY A 565 20.82 21.63 17.31
C GLY A 565 20.41 22.84 18.17
N ALA A 566 20.48 22.73 19.50
CA ALA A 566 20.25 23.84 20.42
C ALA A 566 21.22 25.01 20.16
N ALA A 567 22.52 24.70 20.01
CA ALA A 567 23.54 25.70 19.70
C ALA A 567 23.28 26.42 18.37
N VAL A 568 22.81 25.70 17.35
CA VAL A 568 22.41 26.29 16.06
C VAL A 568 21.22 27.24 16.22
N ILE A 569 20.19 26.86 16.99
CA ILE A 569 19.04 27.75 17.26
C ILE A 569 19.49 29.02 17.98
N VAL A 570 20.32 28.88 19.01
CA VAL A 570 20.84 30.00 19.80
C VAL A 570 21.67 30.92 18.93
N ALA A 571 22.63 30.39 18.17
CA ALA A 571 23.47 31.17 17.26
C ALA A 571 22.62 31.91 16.23
N PHE A 572 21.66 31.23 15.61
CA PHE A 572 20.75 31.85 14.65
C PHE A 572 19.92 32.97 15.29
N ARG A 573 19.40 32.77 16.52
CA ARG A 573 18.63 33.80 17.23
C ARG A 573 19.48 35.03 17.58
N LEU A 574 20.72 34.82 18.01
CA LEU A 574 21.66 35.90 18.34
C LEU A 574 22.02 36.72 17.08
N LEU A 575 22.19 36.05 15.94
CA LEU A 575 22.54 36.72 14.67
C LEU A 575 21.34 37.41 14.00
N ALA A 576 20.17 36.78 14.02
CA ALA A 576 18.98 37.25 13.28
C ALA A 576 18.00 38.08 14.13
N GLY A 577 18.29 38.29 15.43
CA GLY A 577 17.44 39.05 16.35
C GLY A 577 16.04 38.43 16.57
N PRO A 578 15.07 39.17 17.11
CA PRO A 578 13.65 38.77 17.12
C PRO A 578 13.02 38.82 15.71
N GLY A 579 11.92 38.09 15.49
CA GLY A 579 11.15 38.18 14.24
C GLY A 579 10.35 39.47 14.22
N GLY A 580 10.55 40.29 13.20
CA GLY A 580 9.94 41.62 13.08
C GLY A 580 8.46 41.58 12.70
N THR A 581 8.01 40.48 12.07
CA THR A 581 6.63 40.29 11.60
C THR A 581 6.06 38.93 12.05
N GLY A 582 4.73 38.79 12.02
CA GLY A 582 4.07 37.51 12.32
C GLY A 582 4.50 36.37 11.38
N GLY A 583 4.67 36.66 10.08
CA GLY A 583 5.18 35.70 9.11
C GLY A 583 6.60 35.25 9.43
N GLU A 584 7.51 36.18 9.76
CA GLU A 584 8.87 35.82 10.18
C GLU A 584 8.89 34.98 11.46
N GLN A 585 8.03 35.30 12.44
CA GLN A 585 7.92 34.53 13.67
C GLN A 585 7.45 33.10 13.39
N LEU A 586 6.48 32.94 12.49
CA LEU A 586 5.99 31.63 12.05
C LEU A 586 7.06 30.84 11.29
N ALA A 587 7.81 31.50 10.38
CA ALA A 587 8.93 30.90 9.65
C ALA A 587 9.99 30.35 10.60
N ARG A 588 10.37 31.15 11.60
CA ARG A 588 11.36 30.80 12.62
C ARG A 588 10.85 29.66 13.48
N TYR A 589 9.58 29.69 13.87
CA TYR A 589 8.94 28.59 14.61
C TYR A 589 9.05 27.26 13.86
N PHE A 590 8.65 27.21 12.60
CA PHE A 590 8.77 25.97 11.82
C PHE A 590 10.23 25.59 11.53
N GLY A 591 11.11 26.57 11.36
CA GLY A 591 12.55 26.34 11.30
C GLY A 591 13.08 25.62 12.56
N TYR A 592 12.65 26.02 13.75
CA TYR A 592 13.03 25.35 15.00
C TYR A 592 12.48 23.92 15.11
N VAL A 593 11.25 23.69 14.62
CA VAL A 593 10.68 22.34 14.51
C VAL A 593 11.54 21.46 13.61
N LEU A 594 11.96 21.98 12.44
CA LEU A 594 12.83 21.26 11.51
C LEU A 594 14.23 21.01 12.08
N VAL A 595 14.80 21.93 12.88
CA VAL A 595 16.07 21.69 13.59
C VAL A 595 15.96 20.51 14.56
N GLY A 596 14.87 20.42 15.34
CA GLY A 596 14.61 19.26 16.18
C GLY A 596 14.52 17.96 15.38
N ALA A 597 13.77 17.98 14.27
CA ALA A 597 13.63 16.83 13.39
C ALA A 597 14.97 16.40 12.74
N ALA A 598 15.78 17.37 12.31
CA ALA A 598 17.10 17.18 11.73
C ALA A 598 18.10 16.57 12.74
N ALA A 599 18.08 17.00 14.00
CA ALA A 599 18.90 16.41 15.05
C ALA A 599 18.53 14.94 15.31
N ALA A 600 17.25 14.60 15.29
CA ALA A 600 16.78 13.22 15.41
C ALA A 600 17.24 12.34 14.22
N ALA A 601 17.12 12.86 12.98
CA ALA A 601 17.62 12.19 11.79
C ALA A 601 19.15 12.00 11.81
N ALA A 602 19.91 13.00 12.27
CA ALA A 602 21.36 12.92 12.42
C ALA A 602 21.79 11.82 13.41
N ALA A 603 21.10 11.71 14.55
CA ALA A 603 21.35 10.64 15.52
C ALA A 603 21.08 9.25 14.92
N MET A 604 20.01 9.10 14.14
CA MET A 604 19.69 7.87 13.42
C MET A 604 20.80 7.49 12.42
N VAL A 605 21.23 8.44 11.57
CA VAL A 605 22.29 8.23 10.57
C VAL A 605 23.61 7.83 11.23
N ALA A 606 24.04 8.57 12.27
CA ALA A 606 25.30 8.29 12.96
C ALA A 606 25.32 6.90 13.61
N MET A 607 24.20 6.49 14.22
CA MET A 607 24.05 5.14 14.78
C MET A 607 24.05 4.07 13.69
N GLY A 608 23.31 4.29 12.60
CA GLY A 608 23.24 3.38 11.47
C GLY A 608 24.61 3.14 10.82
N LEU A 609 25.36 4.21 10.52
CA LEU A 609 26.71 4.11 9.94
C LEU A 609 27.69 3.38 10.87
N ALA A 610 27.60 3.59 12.18
CA ALA A 610 28.59 3.07 13.10
C ALA A 610 28.32 1.64 13.61
N GLY A 611 27.06 1.20 13.61
CA GLY A 611 26.64 -0.08 14.18
C GLY A 611 25.68 -0.90 13.34
N GLY A 612 25.36 -0.46 12.12
CA GLY A 612 24.47 -1.14 11.18
C GLY A 612 23.03 -1.24 11.69
N VAL A 613 22.28 -2.21 11.16
CA VAL A 613 20.83 -2.34 11.39
C VAL A 613 20.46 -2.49 12.87
N ARG A 614 21.26 -3.18 13.68
CA ARG A 614 20.98 -3.31 15.13
C ARG A 614 21.06 -1.96 15.84
N ALA A 615 22.02 -1.12 15.46
CA ALA A 615 22.15 0.22 16.03
C ALA A 615 21.02 1.16 15.57
N VAL A 616 20.46 0.98 14.37
CA VAL A 616 19.22 1.66 13.94
C VAL A 616 18.06 1.35 14.88
N GLY A 617 17.87 0.09 15.27
CA GLY A 617 16.85 -0.29 16.26
C GLY A 617 17.06 0.41 17.61
N ALA A 618 18.30 0.43 18.10
CA ALA A 618 18.64 1.11 19.36
C ALA A 618 18.56 2.65 19.27
N ALA A 619 18.75 3.24 18.08
CA ALA A 619 18.70 4.67 17.84
C ALA A 619 17.30 5.27 18.09
N LEU A 620 16.24 4.46 18.11
CA LEU A 620 14.91 4.92 18.52
C LEU A 620 14.94 5.59 19.90
N VAL A 621 15.76 5.09 20.83
CA VAL A 621 15.97 5.71 22.15
C VAL A 621 16.58 7.12 22.06
N ALA A 622 17.40 7.38 21.04
CA ALA A 622 18.04 8.67 20.81
C ALA A 622 17.08 9.72 20.23
N LEU A 623 16.07 9.31 19.46
CA LEU A 623 15.18 10.20 18.71
C LEU A 623 14.47 11.27 19.58
N PRO A 624 13.73 10.92 20.66
CA PRO A 624 13.03 11.93 21.44
C PRO A 624 14.00 12.86 22.16
N VAL A 625 15.15 12.36 22.61
CA VAL A 625 16.19 13.19 23.26
C VAL A 625 16.77 14.18 22.27
N ALA A 626 17.14 13.71 21.07
CA ALA A 626 17.70 14.55 20.01
C ALA A 626 16.69 15.61 19.52
N GLY A 627 15.41 15.25 19.39
CA GLY A 627 14.38 16.17 18.93
C GLY A 627 13.96 17.22 19.95
N LEU A 628 13.89 16.85 21.24
CA LEU A 628 13.43 17.75 22.30
C LEU A 628 14.52 18.66 22.87
N THR A 629 15.78 18.25 22.85
CA THR A 629 16.89 19.05 23.42
C THR A 629 17.07 20.41 22.74
N PRO A 630 17.02 20.55 21.39
CA PRO A 630 17.07 21.85 20.73
C PRO A 630 15.99 22.81 21.21
N LEU A 631 14.78 22.29 21.43
CA LEU A 631 13.62 23.06 21.85
C LEU A 631 13.70 23.44 23.32
N ALA A 632 14.23 22.57 24.18
CA ALA A 632 14.53 22.92 25.56
C ALA A 632 15.54 24.08 25.60
N GLY A 633 16.58 24.04 24.77
CA GLY A 633 17.52 25.16 24.61
C GLY A 633 16.84 26.45 24.14
N PHE A 634 15.93 26.34 23.16
CA PHE A 634 15.11 27.46 22.71
C PHE A 634 14.23 28.03 23.83
N LEU A 635 13.55 27.18 24.60
CA LEU A 635 12.68 27.60 25.70
C LEU A 635 13.47 28.33 26.80
N VAL A 636 14.64 27.80 27.17
CA VAL A 636 15.55 28.45 28.13
C VAL A 636 15.98 29.83 27.61
N MET A 637 16.41 29.91 26.35
CA MET A 637 16.80 31.18 25.72
C MET A 637 15.64 32.17 25.63
N ASN A 638 14.46 31.73 25.19
CA ASN A 638 13.27 32.58 25.07
C ASN A 638 12.85 33.14 26.42
N THR A 639 12.88 32.31 27.46
CA THR A 639 12.58 32.72 28.85
C THR A 639 13.63 33.69 29.36
N ALA A 640 14.92 33.43 29.12
CA ALA A 640 16.01 34.33 29.51
C ALA A 640 15.94 35.70 28.82
N LEU A 641 15.34 35.76 27.63
CA LEU A 641 15.08 37.00 26.89
C LEU A 641 13.71 37.64 27.21
N GLY A 642 13.00 37.14 28.23
CA GLY A 642 11.72 37.70 28.69
C GLY A 642 10.49 37.33 27.85
N GLY A 643 10.54 36.26 27.06
CA GLY A 643 9.39 35.78 26.28
C GLY A 643 8.42 34.91 27.09
N ASP A 644 7.12 35.09 26.86
CA ASP A 644 6.07 34.33 27.54
C ASP A 644 5.91 32.90 26.99
N LEU A 645 5.64 31.96 27.90
CA LEU A 645 5.35 30.55 27.56
C LEU A 645 3.88 30.24 27.82
N THR A 646 3.06 30.37 26.77
CA THR A 646 1.66 29.94 26.84
C THR A 646 1.53 28.44 26.61
N ARG A 647 0.51 27.81 27.19
CA ARG A 647 0.21 26.38 26.98
C ARG A 647 -0.08 26.08 25.50
N THR A 648 -0.75 27.00 24.82
CA THR A 648 -1.07 26.91 23.38
C THR A 648 0.18 26.94 22.50
N PHE A 649 1.26 27.57 22.96
CA PHE A 649 2.57 27.54 22.30
C PHE A 649 3.36 26.27 22.64
N GLY A 650 3.39 25.87 23.91
CA GLY A 650 4.21 24.76 24.38
C GLY A 650 3.82 23.39 23.83
N GLN A 651 2.52 23.09 23.71
CA GLN A 651 2.07 21.77 23.25
C GLN A 651 2.48 21.49 21.78
N PRO A 652 2.15 22.34 20.78
CA PRO A 652 2.60 22.12 19.40
C PRO A 652 4.12 22.09 19.27
N LEU A 653 4.82 22.90 20.08
CA LEU A 653 6.27 22.94 20.09
C LEU A 653 6.90 21.61 20.51
N LEU A 654 6.31 20.86 21.46
CA LEU A 654 6.84 19.55 21.87
C LEU A 654 6.42 18.42 20.92
N VAL A 655 5.20 18.48 20.40
CA VAL A 655 4.57 17.38 19.66
C VAL A 655 5.07 17.31 18.21
N ARG A 656 5.17 18.44 17.51
CA ARG A 656 5.53 18.50 16.08
C ARG A 656 6.95 18.00 15.81
N PRO A 657 7.99 18.38 16.58
CA PRO A 657 9.36 17.94 16.32
C PRO A 657 9.57 16.45 16.58
N LEU A 658 8.83 15.86 17.53
CA LEU A 658 8.84 14.41 17.75
C LEU A 658 8.27 13.66 16.54
N GLY A 659 7.15 14.15 16.00
CA GLY A 659 6.52 13.55 14.82
C GLY A 659 7.38 13.71 13.57
N ALA A 660 7.79 14.94 13.26
CA ALA A 660 8.67 15.25 12.13
C ALA A 660 10.03 14.53 12.25
N GLY A 661 10.59 14.46 13.46
CA GLY A 661 11.83 13.74 13.73
C GLY A 661 11.71 12.24 13.50
N LEU A 662 10.59 11.62 13.88
CA LEU A 662 10.32 10.22 13.56
C LEU A 662 10.18 10.00 12.04
N MET A 663 9.48 10.88 11.32
CA MET A 663 9.34 10.82 9.87
C MET A 663 10.71 10.87 9.17
N LEU A 664 11.51 11.90 9.47
CA LEU A 664 12.84 12.05 8.88
C LEU A 664 13.76 10.89 9.28
N ALA A 665 13.71 10.44 10.53
CA ALA A 665 14.48 9.29 10.98
C ALA A 665 14.11 8.01 10.20
N LEU A 666 12.82 7.80 9.90
CA LEU A 666 12.39 6.69 9.04
C LEU A 666 12.94 6.85 7.63
N LEU A 667 12.90 8.03 7.01
CA LEU A 667 13.43 8.23 5.66
C LEU A 667 14.94 7.96 5.56
N VAL A 668 15.71 8.21 6.62
CA VAL A 668 17.18 8.05 6.62
C VAL A 668 17.67 6.74 7.25
N ALA A 669 16.81 5.96 7.92
CA ALA A 669 17.20 4.74 8.63
C ALA A 669 17.81 3.66 7.72
N GLY A 670 17.53 3.72 6.41
CA GLY A 670 18.12 2.82 5.40
C GLY A 670 19.65 2.83 5.38
N VAL A 671 20.30 3.90 5.86
CA VAL A 671 21.76 4.01 5.95
C VAL A 671 22.36 2.88 6.81
N GLY A 672 21.64 2.33 7.80
CA GLY A 672 22.11 1.20 8.60
C GLY A 672 22.22 -0.13 7.84
N LEU A 673 21.76 -0.19 6.58
CA LEU A 673 21.91 -1.35 5.69
C LEU A 673 23.24 -1.34 4.94
N LEU A 674 23.95 -0.20 4.94
CA LEU A 674 25.24 -0.06 4.26
C LEU A 674 26.33 -0.89 4.97
N PRO A 675 27.24 -1.54 4.23
CA PRO A 675 28.33 -2.32 4.79
C PRO A 675 29.48 -1.40 5.26
N VAL A 676 29.26 -0.60 6.30
CA VAL A 676 30.25 0.36 6.80
C VAL A 676 31.12 -0.27 7.89
N ARG A 677 32.42 0.12 7.94
CA ARG A 677 33.33 -0.30 9.01
C ARG A 677 32.85 0.25 10.36
N ARG A 678 32.86 -0.59 11.39
CA ARG A 678 32.40 -0.22 12.74
C ARG A 678 33.28 0.88 13.31
N VAL A 679 32.63 1.96 13.78
CA VAL A 679 33.28 3.10 14.42
C VAL A 679 33.07 3.03 15.94
N ALA A 680 34.10 3.41 16.72
CA ALA A 680 34.05 3.48 18.17
C ALA A 680 32.99 4.49 18.67
N VAL A 681 32.43 4.26 19.86
CA VAL A 681 31.32 5.06 20.44
C VAL A 681 31.57 6.58 20.49
N PRO A 682 32.70 7.11 20.99
CA PRO A 682 32.90 8.56 21.08
C PRO A 682 32.86 9.25 19.71
N ALA A 683 33.36 8.58 18.67
CA ALA A 683 33.28 9.08 17.31
C ALA A 683 31.85 9.08 16.75
N ARG A 684 30.90 8.32 17.34
CA ARG A 684 29.47 8.35 16.96
C ARG A 684 28.79 9.62 17.44
N SER A 685 29.02 10.02 18.69
CA SER A 685 28.42 11.25 19.23
C SER A 685 28.94 12.48 18.49
N LEU A 686 30.24 12.51 18.18
CA LEU A 686 30.84 13.57 17.38
C LEU A 686 30.25 13.60 15.95
N LEU A 687 30.16 12.44 15.28
CA LEU A 687 29.53 12.34 13.97
C LEU A 687 28.08 12.83 13.99
N ALA A 688 27.30 12.44 15.00
CA ALA A 688 25.91 12.87 15.15
C ALA A 688 25.80 14.39 15.36
N ALA A 689 26.66 14.97 16.21
CA ALA A 689 26.70 16.42 16.42
C ALA A 689 27.06 17.17 15.13
N THR A 690 28.08 16.73 14.39
CA THR A 690 28.47 17.35 13.11
C THR A 690 27.34 17.28 12.08
N LEU A 691 26.71 16.12 11.92
CA LEU A 691 25.56 15.96 11.03
C LEU A 691 24.37 16.83 11.47
N ALA A 692 24.12 16.92 12.78
CA ALA A 692 23.04 17.75 13.31
C ALA A 692 23.28 19.24 13.01
N VAL A 693 24.51 19.75 13.17
CA VAL A 693 24.84 21.14 12.79
C VAL A 693 24.56 21.38 11.31
N ALA A 694 25.07 20.51 10.43
CA ALA A 694 24.91 20.67 8.99
C ALA A 694 23.44 20.67 8.56
N LEU A 695 22.67 19.65 8.98
CA LEU A 695 21.26 19.53 8.62
C LEU A 695 20.41 20.65 9.23
N SER A 696 20.72 21.09 10.46
CA SER A 696 20.02 22.19 11.13
C SER A 696 20.27 23.53 10.44
N ALA A 697 21.50 23.78 9.99
CA ALA A 697 21.84 24.98 9.22
C ALA A 697 21.09 25.00 7.89
N THR A 698 21.01 23.86 7.18
CA THR A 698 20.21 23.74 5.95
C THR A 698 18.72 23.97 6.22
N ALA A 699 18.16 23.38 7.29
CA ALA A 699 16.77 23.56 7.67
C ALA A 699 16.43 25.02 7.96
N LEU A 700 17.30 25.74 8.69
CA LEU A 700 17.14 27.17 8.92
C LEU A 700 17.31 27.98 7.65
N GLY A 701 18.26 27.65 6.77
CA GLY A 701 18.43 28.33 5.49
C GLY A 701 17.21 28.22 4.59
N GLY A 702 16.58 27.03 4.53
CA GLY A 702 15.37 26.77 3.76
C GLY A 702 14.05 27.24 4.41
N ARG A 703 14.08 27.74 5.65
CA ARG A 703 12.86 28.13 6.40
C ARG A 703 12.04 29.19 5.67
N THR A 704 12.66 30.03 4.86
CA THR A 704 11.97 31.08 4.12
C THR A 704 11.06 30.52 3.06
N VAL A 705 11.23 29.27 2.61
CA VAL A 705 10.29 28.58 1.71
C VAL A 705 8.95 28.30 2.41
N LEU A 706 8.95 28.17 3.75
CA LEU A 706 7.73 27.93 4.53
C LEU A 706 6.86 29.18 4.68
N THR A 707 7.42 30.36 4.37
CA THR A 707 6.76 31.65 4.52
C THR A 707 7.04 32.59 3.35
N SER A 708 7.64 32.09 2.27
CA SER A 708 7.87 32.86 1.05
C SER A 708 6.52 33.30 0.54
N ASN A 709 6.49 34.54 0.07
CA ASN A 709 5.36 35.45 0.10
C ASN A 709 4.01 34.79 -0.19
N PRO A 710 2.93 35.18 0.50
CA PRO A 710 1.58 34.85 0.06
C PRO A 710 1.32 35.27 -1.41
N VAL A 711 2.18 36.09 -2.03
CA VAL A 711 2.18 36.40 -3.46
C VAL A 711 2.63 35.21 -4.32
N ASP A 712 3.65 34.45 -3.93
CA ASP A 712 4.07 33.24 -4.68
C ASP A 712 3.09 32.10 -4.44
N LEU A 713 2.58 31.96 -3.21
CA LEU A 713 1.50 31.00 -2.92
C LEU A 713 0.18 31.44 -3.57
N ALA A 714 -0.13 32.73 -3.65
CA ALA A 714 -1.30 33.21 -4.38
C ALA A 714 -1.13 33.07 -5.89
N ALA A 715 0.09 33.18 -6.42
CA ALA A 715 0.38 32.87 -7.82
C ALA A 715 0.25 31.37 -8.09
N GLU A 716 0.81 30.50 -7.25
CA GLU A 716 0.62 29.04 -7.36
C GLU A 716 -0.84 28.64 -7.16
N LEU A 717 -1.55 29.24 -6.19
CA LEU A 717 -2.97 29.02 -5.99
C LEU A 717 -3.81 29.61 -7.11
N ALA A 718 -3.38 30.71 -7.75
CA ALA A 718 -4.02 31.25 -8.93
C ALA A 718 -3.83 30.32 -10.12
N ASP A 719 -2.63 29.77 -10.33
CA ASP A 719 -2.40 28.75 -11.37
C ASP A 719 -3.26 27.49 -11.12
N VAL A 720 -3.34 27.02 -9.88
CA VAL A 720 -4.23 25.90 -9.50
C VAL A 720 -5.70 26.28 -9.70
N GLN A 721 -6.09 27.51 -9.37
CA GLN A 721 -7.45 28.00 -9.56
C GLN A 721 -7.80 28.11 -11.05
N ASP A 722 -6.90 28.60 -11.89
CA ASP A 722 -7.03 28.68 -13.35
C ASP A 722 -7.19 27.27 -13.95
N ASP A 723 -6.43 26.28 -13.47
CA ASP A 723 -6.56 24.89 -13.90
C ASP A 723 -7.88 24.26 -13.43
N LEU A 724 -8.33 24.57 -12.21
CA LEU A 724 -9.64 24.15 -11.70
C LEU A 724 -10.77 24.79 -12.50
N ASP A 725 -10.64 26.06 -12.88
CA ASP A 725 -11.62 26.81 -13.66
C ASP A 725 -11.68 26.31 -15.12
N ALA A 726 -10.53 25.96 -15.70
CA ALA A 726 -10.43 25.24 -16.97
C ALA A 726 -11.14 23.89 -16.93
N GLN A 727 -10.90 23.07 -15.90
CA GLN A 727 -11.56 21.78 -15.72
C GLN A 727 -13.07 21.94 -15.47
N ALA A 728 -13.46 22.95 -14.68
CA ALA A 728 -14.85 23.28 -14.43
C ALA A 728 -15.56 23.68 -15.73
N TYR A 729 -14.94 24.54 -16.55
CA TYR A 729 -15.46 24.90 -17.86
C TYR A 729 -15.62 23.68 -18.78
N ALA A 730 -14.59 22.84 -18.88
CA ALA A 730 -14.63 21.64 -19.71
C ALA A 730 -15.76 20.69 -19.31
N GLY A 731 -15.90 20.44 -18.00
CA GLY A 731 -16.90 19.52 -17.46
C GLY A 731 -18.32 20.07 -17.45
N GLN A 732 -18.51 21.35 -17.08
CA GLN A 732 -19.83 21.94 -16.84
C GLN A 732 -20.43 22.62 -18.06
N VAL A 733 -19.60 23.16 -18.96
CA VAL A 733 -20.05 23.94 -20.12
C VAL A 733 -19.72 23.21 -21.42
N ALA A 734 -18.46 22.84 -21.61
CA ALA A 734 -18.02 22.32 -22.90
C ALA A 734 -18.65 20.96 -23.21
N LEU A 735 -18.60 20.01 -22.27
CA LEU A 735 -19.14 18.67 -22.47
C LEU A 735 -20.65 18.65 -22.79
N PRO A 736 -21.54 19.38 -22.08
CA PRO A 736 -22.94 19.51 -22.49
C PRO A 736 -23.13 20.09 -23.89
N LEU A 737 -22.39 21.14 -24.25
CA LEU A 737 -22.45 21.74 -25.58
C LEU A 737 -21.98 20.76 -26.67
N MET A 738 -20.94 19.96 -26.40
CA MET A 738 -20.45 18.92 -27.33
C MET A 738 -21.55 17.90 -27.64
N ARG A 739 -22.24 17.38 -26.62
CA ARG A 739 -23.36 16.44 -26.78
C ARG A 739 -24.51 17.05 -27.58
N GLN A 740 -24.84 18.32 -27.31
CA GLN A 740 -25.87 19.04 -28.05
C GLN A 740 -25.47 19.25 -29.53
N PHE A 741 -24.21 19.57 -29.82
CA PHE A 741 -23.70 19.65 -31.19
C PHE A 741 -23.77 18.32 -31.93
N GLU A 742 -23.50 17.20 -31.26
CA GLU A 742 -23.67 15.86 -31.84
C GLU A 742 -25.14 15.58 -32.19
N ALA A 743 -26.07 15.91 -31.31
CA ALA A 743 -27.50 15.76 -31.56
C ALA A 743 -27.97 16.61 -32.76
N VAL A 744 -27.52 17.86 -32.86
CA VAL A 744 -27.78 18.75 -33.99
C VAL A 744 -27.18 18.19 -35.29
N GLY A 745 -25.94 17.70 -35.25
CA GLY A 745 -25.29 17.07 -36.39
C GLY A 745 -26.04 15.82 -36.89
N ALA A 746 -26.51 14.98 -35.97
CA ALA A 746 -27.33 13.82 -36.29
C ALA A 746 -28.68 14.21 -36.92
N ALA A 747 -29.30 15.30 -36.47
CA ALA A 747 -30.53 15.84 -37.08
C ALA A 747 -30.29 16.33 -38.51
N GLN A 748 -29.20 17.07 -38.75
CA GLN A 748 -28.81 17.51 -40.10
C GLN A 748 -28.59 16.33 -41.05
N GLU A 749 -27.92 15.26 -40.60
CA GLU A 749 -27.65 14.09 -41.43
C GLU A 749 -28.94 13.30 -41.75
N ARG A 750 -29.87 13.19 -40.80
CA ARG A 750 -31.21 12.64 -41.07
C ARG A 750 -31.96 13.47 -42.11
N LEU A 751 -31.87 14.80 -42.06
CA LEU A 751 -32.51 15.68 -43.03
C LEU A 751 -31.94 15.53 -44.44
N ARG A 752 -30.64 15.27 -44.56
CA ARG A 752 -29.97 15.00 -45.86
C ARG A 752 -30.31 13.64 -46.45
N SER A 753 -30.58 12.65 -45.60
CA SER A 753 -30.83 11.26 -46.00
C SER A 753 -32.32 10.90 -46.15
N THR A 754 -33.24 11.77 -45.76
CA THR A 754 -34.68 11.54 -45.96
C THR A 754 -35.06 11.75 -47.43
N ASP A 755 -36.00 10.95 -47.94
CA ASP A 755 -36.59 11.12 -49.28
C ASP A 755 -37.02 12.57 -49.54
N PRO A 756 -36.96 13.03 -50.80
CA PRO A 756 -37.25 14.41 -51.16
C PRO A 756 -38.66 14.81 -50.72
N VAL A 757 -38.74 15.64 -49.70
CA VAL A 757 -39.96 16.35 -49.29
C VAL A 757 -40.07 17.67 -50.07
N SER A 758 -41.23 18.31 -50.04
CA SER A 758 -41.36 19.65 -50.63
C SER A 758 -40.37 20.62 -49.97
N PRO A 759 -39.84 21.63 -50.69
CA PRO A 759 -38.88 22.58 -50.12
C PRO A 759 -39.40 23.29 -48.86
N ALA A 760 -40.69 23.64 -48.83
CA ALA A 760 -41.33 24.20 -47.63
C ALA A 760 -41.30 23.24 -46.43
N ALA A 761 -41.55 21.95 -46.64
CA ALA A 761 -41.46 20.94 -45.57
C ALA A 761 -40.02 20.74 -45.11
N GLN A 762 -39.04 20.77 -46.02
CA GLN A 762 -37.62 20.70 -45.67
C GLN A 762 -37.18 21.91 -44.84
N ALA A 763 -37.59 23.11 -45.23
CA ALA A 763 -37.32 24.34 -44.50
C ALA A 763 -37.95 24.34 -43.10
N ALA A 764 -39.21 23.88 -42.98
CA ALA A 764 -39.87 23.73 -41.69
C ALA A 764 -39.09 22.79 -40.75
N ARG A 765 -38.65 21.63 -41.27
CA ARG A 765 -37.83 20.68 -40.49
C ARG A 765 -36.45 21.23 -40.13
N LEU A 766 -35.79 21.99 -41.03
CA LEU A 766 -34.53 22.68 -40.70
C LEU A 766 -34.72 23.67 -39.55
N ARG A 767 -35.82 24.43 -39.54
CA ARG A 767 -36.13 25.37 -38.45
C ARG A 767 -36.37 24.64 -37.14
N GLU A 768 -37.19 23.60 -37.16
CA GLU A 768 -37.58 22.88 -35.94
C GLU A 768 -36.45 21.99 -35.39
N GLU A 769 -35.85 21.14 -36.22
CA GLU A 769 -34.90 20.12 -35.77
C GLU A 769 -33.46 20.65 -35.58
N VAL A 770 -33.10 21.79 -36.18
CA VAL A 770 -31.72 22.31 -36.20
C VAL A 770 -31.63 23.74 -35.65
N LEU A 771 -32.40 24.69 -36.20
CA LEU A 771 -32.29 26.10 -35.83
C LEU A 771 -32.73 26.38 -34.39
N VAL A 772 -33.85 25.81 -33.94
CA VAL A 772 -34.36 25.99 -32.57
C VAL A 772 -33.35 25.48 -31.53
N PRO A 773 -32.79 24.25 -31.64
CA PRO A 773 -31.72 23.80 -30.75
C PRO A 773 -30.49 24.71 -30.77
N LEU A 774 -29.98 25.10 -31.95
CA LEU A 774 -28.81 25.99 -32.06
C LEU A 774 -29.05 27.35 -31.39
N THR A 775 -30.25 27.90 -31.52
CA THR A 775 -30.63 29.17 -30.87
C THR A 775 -30.64 29.02 -29.35
N ALA A 776 -31.16 27.91 -28.83
CA ALA A 776 -31.16 27.61 -27.40
C ALA A 776 -29.73 27.43 -26.86
N MET A 777 -28.87 26.69 -27.58
CA MET A 777 -27.45 26.53 -27.25
C MET A 777 -26.72 27.88 -27.23
N GLN A 778 -26.98 28.74 -28.22
CA GLN A 778 -26.38 30.07 -28.31
C GLN A 778 -26.80 30.94 -27.11
N ALA A 779 -28.07 30.93 -26.74
CA ALA A 779 -28.56 31.63 -25.57
C ALA A 779 -27.90 31.11 -24.29
N GLN A 780 -27.82 29.79 -24.11
CA GLN A 780 -27.15 29.16 -22.97
C GLN A 780 -25.67 29.56 -22.89
N ALA A 781 -24.93 29.46 -24.01
CA ALA A 781 -23.52 29.82 -24.04
C ALA A 781 -23.29 31.29 -23.65
N ARG A 782 -24.12 32.22 -24.16
CA ARG A 782 -24.01 33.65 -23.82
C ARG A 782 -24.28 34.00 -22.36
N THR A 783 -24.92 33.11 -21.60
CA THR A 783 -25.17 33.33 -20.16
C THR A 783 -24.00 32.91 -19.27
N TYR A 784 -23.02 32.18 -19.81
CA TYR A 784 -21.83 31.80 -19.06
C TYR A 784 -20.85 32.97 -18.99
N ASP A 785 -20.39 33.29 -17.78
CA ASP A 785 -19.37 34.31 -17.53
C ASP A 785 -18.04 33.61 -17.20
N PRO A 786 -17.07 33.60 -18.13
CA PRO A 786 -15.78 32.94 -17.92
C PRO A 786 -15.01 33.54 -16.73
N PRO A 787 -14.45 32.71 -15.83
CA PRO A 787 -13.72 33.21 -14.65
C PRO A 787 -12.38 33.87 -14.99
N ASP A 788 -11.74 33.48 -16.11
CA ASP A 788 -10.42 33.98 -16.52
C ASP A 788 -10.31 34.18 -18.05
N GLU A 789 -9.23 34.84 -18.49
CA GLU A 789 -8.99 35.17 -19.91
C GLU A 789 -8.75 33.94 -20.80
N ARG A 790 -8.13 32.85 -20.29
CA ARG A 790 -7.90 31.61 -21.06
C ARG A 790 -9.23 30.94 -21.34
N VAL A 791 -10.06 30.75 -20.31
CA VAL A 791 -11.41 30.18 -20.46
C VAL A 791 -12.27 31.10 -21.32
N ALA A 792 -12.15 32.42 -21.18
CA ALA A 792 -12.87 33.38 -22.02
C ALA A 792 -12.50 33.25 -23.51
N ALA A 793 -11.20 33.09 -23.82
CA ALA A 793 -10.74 32.91 -25.19
C ALA A 793 -11.29 31.62 -25.81
N VAL A 794 -11.24 30.50 -25.08
CA VAL A 794 -11.80 29.22 -25.55
C VAL A 794 -13.32 29.30 -25.68
N HIS A 795 -14.01 29.91 -24.71
CA HIS A 795 -15.46 30.07 -24.74
C HIS A 795 -15.95 31.01 -25.87
N GLY A 796 -15.18 32.06 -26.16
CA GLY A 796 -15.46 32.95 -27.29
C GLY A 796 -15.56 32.21 -28.62
N LEU A 797 -14.75 31.16 -28.84
CA LEU A 797 -14.80 30.33 -30.05
C LEU A 797 -16.15 29.63 -30.21
N VAL A 798 -16.71 29.06 -29.13
CA VAL A 798 -18.01 28.36 -29.22
C VAL A 798 -19.17 29.32 -29.40
N VAL A 799 -19.13 30.49 -28.76
CA VAL A 799 -20.14 31.54 -28.95
C VAL A 799 -20.16 32.03 -30.40
N GLN A 800 -18.98 32.24 -31.00
CA GLN A 800 -18.86 32.61 -32.41
C GLN A 800 -19.33 31.48 -33.34
N ALA A 801 -18.95 30.23 -33.06
CA ALA A 801 -19.40 29.07 -33.83
C ALA A 801 -20.94 28.97 -33.83
N LEU A 802 -21.56 29.08 -32.65
CA LEU A 802 -23.02 29.03 -32.50
C LEU A 802 -23.72 30.17 -33.24
N ALA A 803 -23.15 31.38 -33.23
CA ALA A 803 -23.70 32.50 -33.99
C ALA A 803 -23.71 32.24 -35.51
N GLN A 804 -22.57 31.78 -36.05
CA GLN A 804 -22.44 31.48 -37.48
C GLN A 804 -23.35 30.31 -37.90
N LEU A 805 -23.43 29.25 -37.09
CA LEU A 805 -24.26 28.09 -37.37
C LEU A 805 -25.76 28.43 -37.29
N THR A 806 -26.18 29.24 -36.32
CA THR A 806 -27.57 29.67 -36.16
C THR A 806 -28.00 30.51 -37.38
N GLU A 807 -27.21 31.53 -37.73
CA GLU A 807 -27.53 32.40 -38.87
C GLU A 807 -27.46 31.66 -40.20
N GLY A 808 -26.44 30.82 -40.41
CA GLY A 808 -26.32 29.98 -41.60
C GLY A 808 -27.50 29.01 -41.75
N THR A 809 -27.96 28.40 -40.65
CA THR A 809 -29.13 27.49 -40.68
C THR A 809 -30.43 28.26 -40.99
N ARG A 810 -30.59 29.47 -40.44
CA ARG A 810 -31.74 30.34 -40.73
C ARG A 810 -31.79 30.69 -42.22
N LEU A 811 -30.69 31.18 -42.78
CA LEU A 811 -30.59 31.51 -44.21
C LEU A 811 -30.78 30.27 -45.09
N ALA A 812 -30.26 29.11 -44.69
CA ALA A 812 -30.46 27.86 -45.43
C ALA A 812 -31.95 27.47 -45.47
N ALA A 813 -32.67 27.57 -44.35
CA ALA A 813 -34.10 27.29 -44.32
C ALA A 813 -34.89 28.25 -45.20
N ASP A 814 -34.60 29.56 -45.12
CA ASP A 814 -35.26 30.58 -45.94
C ASP A 814 -34.97 30.36 -47.45
N ALA A 815 -33.72 30.06 -47.79
CA ALA A 815 -33.30 29.78 -49.16
C ALA A 815 -33.93 28.50 -49.74
N VAL A 816 -34.04 27.44 -48.94
CA VAL A 816 -34.70 26.19 -49.36
C VAL A 816 -36.18 26.44 -49.61
N GLU A 817 -36.87 27.18 -48.74
CA GLU A 817 -38.30 27.49 -48.91
C GLU A 817 -38.58 28.29 -50.18
N HIS A 818 -37.74 29.28 -50.48
CA HIS A 818 -37.92 30.19 -51.63
C HIS A 818 -37.14 29.76 -52.88
N GLN A 819 -36.42 28.63 -52.83
CA GLN A 819 -35.53 28.14 -53.89
C GLN A 819 -34.48 29.18 -54.34
N ASP A 820 -33.96 29.98 -53.41
CA ASP A 820 -32.96 31.02 -53.68
C ASP A 820 -31.53 30.47 -53.57
N ALA A 821 -30.94 30.15 -54.72
CA ALA A 821 -29.59 29.59 -54.79
C ALA A 821 -28.49 30.55 -54.26
N ALA A 822 -28.67 31.87 -54.37
CA ALA A 822 -27.67 32.84 -53.93
C ALA A 822 -27.63 32.90 -52.39
N THR A 823 -28.80 33.00 -51.76
CA THR A 823 -28.92 32.94 -50.29
C THR A 823 -28.43 31.60 -49.74
N LEU A 824 -28.69 30.50 -50.45
CA LEU A 824 -28.19 29.18 -50.06
C LEU A 824 -26.65 29.10 -50.10
N ALA A 825 -26.01 29.76 -51.07
CA ALA A 825 -24.55 29.82 -51.15
C ALA A 825 -23.96 30.57 -49.93
N THR A 826 -24.51 31.74 -49.58
CA THR A 826 -24.12 32.48 -48.37
C THR A 826 -24.35 31.67 -47.10
N ALA A 827 -25.49 30.97 -47.00
CA ALA A 827 -25.78 30.08 -45.88
C ALA A 827 -24.70 28.99 -45.71
N ASN A 828 -24.27 28.37 -46.82
CA ASN A 828 -23.23 27.34 -46.81
C ASN A 828 -21.86 27.89 -46.37
N GLU A 829 -21.51 29.12 -46.73
CA GLU A 829 -20.29 29.78 -46.25
C GLU A 829 -20.30 29.97 -44.73
N LEU A 830 -21.41 30.48 -44.16
CA LEU A 830 -21.55 30.66 -42.72
C LEU A 830 -21.55 29.32 -41.97
N LEU A 831 -22.22 28.30 -42.49
CA LEU A 831 -22.21 26.95 -41.91
C LEU A 831 -20.81 26.34 -41.91
N SER A 832 -20.04 26.53 -42.99
CA SER A 832 -18.66 26.08 -43.09
C SER A 832 -17.76 26.80 -42.07
N ALA A 833 -17.86 28.14 -41.99
CA ALA A 833 -17.12 28.96 -41.03
C ALA A 833 -17.44 28.58 -39.58
N GLY A 834 -18.73 28.39 -39.25
CA GLY A 834 -19.18 27.95 -37.94
C GLY A 834 -18.66 26.55 -37.57
N THR A 835 -18.61 25.63 -38.54
CA THR A 835 -18.04 24.29 -38.35
C THR A 835 -16.53 24.35 -38.08
N ALA A 836 -15.80 25.20 -38.80
CA ALA A 836 -14.37 25.41 -38.57
C ALA A 836 -14.09 25.99 -37.17
N LEU A 837 -14.90 26.96 -36.72
CA LEU A 837 -14.80 27.52 -35.36
C LEU A 837 -15.11 26.48 -34.28
N ARG A 838 -16.13 25.64 -34.49
CA ARG A 838 -16.42 24.49 -33.59
C ARG A 838 -15.22 23.55 -33.49
N ALA A 839 -14.59 23.20 -34.61
CA ALA A 839 -13.41 22.32 -34.59
C ALA A 839 -12.24 22.94 -33.82
N ARG A 840 -12.01 24.25 -33.97
CA ARG A 840 -10.99 24.98 -33.20
C ARG A 840 -11.33 25.04 -31.71
N TRP A 841 -12.60 25.25 -31.37
CA TRP A 841 -13.05 25.22 -29.98
C TRP A 841 -12.81 23.84 -29.36
N LEU A 842 -13.14 22.75 -30.05
CA LEU A 842 -12.89 21.39 -29.57
C LEU A 842 -11.39 21.15 -29.30
N ALA A 843 -10.51 21.52 -30.24
CA ALA A 843 -9.07 21.43 -30.04
C ALA A 843 -8.60 22.28 -28.85
N ALA A 844 -9.11 23.51 -28.73
CA ALA A 844 -8.75 24.41 -27.65
C ALA A 844 -9.25 23.93 -26.27
N VAL A 845 -10.40 23.24 -26.21
CA VAL A 845 -10.86 22.59 -24.96
C VAL A 845 -9.90 21.47 -24.56
N THR A 846 -9.47 20.64 -25.51
CA THR A 846 -8.47 19.57 -25.27
C THR A 846 -7.14 20.15 -24.76
N ASP A 847 -6.65 21.20 -25.41
CA ASP A 847 -5.41 21.89 -25.01
C ASP A 847 -5.56 22.55 -23.63
N LEU A 848 -6.72 23.14 -23.35
CA LEU A 848 -7.04 23.78 -22.07
C LEU A 848 -7.01 22.78 -20.91
N THR A 849 -7.43 21.54 -21.14
CA THR A 849 -7.41 20.47 -20.12
C THR A 849 -6.11 19.68 -20.06
N GLY A 850 -5.13 19.98 -20.93
CA GLY A 850 -3.84 19.28 -20.98
C GLY A 850 -3.93 17.79 -21.30
N SER A 851 -4.97 17.37 -22.03
CA SER A 851 -5.32 15.97 -22.30
C SER A 851 -4.79 15.42 -23.62
#